data_AF-A0A7C5EKW6-F1
#
_entry.id   AF-A0A7C5EKW6-F1
#
_cell.length_a   1.000
_cell.length_b   1.000
_cell.length_c   1.000
_cell.angle_alpha   90.00
_cell.angle_beta   90.00
_cell.angle_gamma   90.00
#
_symmetry.space_group_name_H-M   'P 1'
#
loop_
_entity.id
_entity.type
_entity.pdbx_description
1 polymer ?
#
loop_
_entity_poly.entity_id
_entity_poly.type
_entity_poly.pdbx_seq_one_letter_code
_entity_poly.pdbx_strand_id
1 'polypeptide(L)'
;MGERVLTSFKPDLSRRGENIELLAPAGNREAAFSACHNVAYAVYLGLKKFSARAEADNFAIEGVGEVAAFAHSLAPRRKVYAAVNTVIRDAEIPDLCDAIMELAETGVDALIVQDLGAARIAGRIAPGLRLHASTQAAIHTAAGVRRAAALGFSRVTLARELSIEEIRSIARGCETEIEVFIHGALCFSYSGLCLFSSLFRGRSGNRGRCAYPCRDSFQTEDGRSGFFFSMKDLGAGALARDLMDAGVASLKIEGRMKSPLYVAAVTDYYRRILDGKLSLEEAAEIEARIKTIFSRPWTRLYLHLSSRTDVVDPEAVGHRGVMIGRVESVRRSASGRDAVVFTPTRPLERHDGLQIELQGRGKPYGFAVENLTALSRGRWIPVFQVQAGHSAAVELPEDHPRIPIGAPVHCSSSQAVKSAYPFRTPRAGTYKARCPASAVVDVNPDGLAAAARAEWGGMEIRSRVSIGGTFDAAKDVGKTVEAARRAFSEISSTRFEIRSLAVRNPMGLFVPASLMKQARRELMARMEDEALRCADARKAQARMRIQQELAQHFAGDRHAADCPDWSLLVDRAEYVGAMPESDLSQASEVIFRLGCDRLGDLEREARRVGNIIGRDRVRFSLPPVLRGMPGRDFRREIRTLLDRGWRRWQAASLDGWNELLDGSAGGVDIWADWPLHVLNRASAACLLESGFGRVTLSPEDSKDNMARILRQCGDAAVVVVYQDPPLFISDACVEAVISGRCEGPDECSDSGRRLTSASGEDALAYPRRCGTVVVGARPLCLAGRVRELERMGARHFRVDLAWRRYSPEDVAGIWRGCRTGRPPMKFHEGNYNRGLL
;
A
#
# COMPACT_ATOMS: atom_id res chain seq x y z
N MET A 1 41.95 -7.28 -17.65
CA MET A 1 42.37 -6.90 -19.02
C MET A 1 41.25 -7.30 -19.97
N GLY A 2 40.72 -6.34 -20.73
CA GLY A 2 39.61 -6.55 -21.66
C GLY A 2 38.54 -5.47 -21.56
N GLU A 3 38.93 -4.21 -21.78
CA GLU A 3 38.01 -3.11 -22.12
C GLU A 3 37.31 -3.37 -23.47
N ARG A 4 36.18 -2.67 -23.67
CA ARG A 4 35.25 -2.62 -24.83
C ARG A 4 34.13 -3.67 -24.72
N VAL A 5 32.85 -3.28 -24.60
CA VAL A 5 32.13 -2.33 -25.44
C VAL A 5 31.21 -1.44 -24.61
N LEU A 6 31.67 -0.23 -24.27
CA LEU A 6 30.80 0.95 -24.09
C LEU A 6 30.84 1.69 -25.43
N THR A 7 29.96 1.33 -26.37
CA THR A 7 29.76 2.16 -27.57
C THR A 7 28.45 2.93 -27.44
N SER A 8 28.63 4.23 -27.60
CA SER A 8 27.67 5.32 -27.49
C SER A 8 26.30 5.03 -28.07
N PHE A 9 25.31 4.87 -27.19
CA PHE A 9 23.99 5.42 -27.43
C PHE A 9 24.12 6.93 -27.16
N LYS A 10 24.19 7.76 -28.20
CA LYS A 10 23.88 9.18 -28.02
C LYS A 10 22.36 9.26 -27.88
N PRO A 11 21.81 9.57 -26.69
CA PRO A 11 20.38 9.76 -26.57
C PRO A 11 20.01 10.92 -27.48
N ASP A 12 18.94 10.76 -28.25
CA ASP A 12 18.31 11.89 -28.90
C ASP A 12 17.74 12.82 -27.81
N LEU A 13 18.56 13.79 -27.41
CA LEU A 13 18.23 14.81 -26.41
C LEU A 13 17.19 15.82 -26.91
N SER A 14 16.59 15.63 -28.09
CA SER A 14 15.58 16.54 -28.65
C SER A 14 14.15 16.27 -28.15
N ARG A 15 13.87 15.10 -27.54
CA ARG A 15 12.64 14.85 -26.75
C ARG A 15 12.83 15.23 -25.28
N ARG A 16 13.18 16.48 -25.01
CA ARG A 16 13.33 17.03 -23.64
C ARG A 16 11.95 17.26 -22.98
N GLY A 17 11.68 16.54 -21.89
CA GLY A 17 11.54 17.23 -20.60
C GLY A 17 10.16 17.55 -19.99
N GLU A 18 9.02 17.19 -20.57
CA GLU A 18 7.73 17.57 -19.97
C GLU A 18 6.85 16.33 -19.66
N ASN A 19 6.53 16.13 -18.37
CA ASN A 19 5.42 15.31 -17.81
C ASN A 19 5.64 13.89 -17.27
N ILE A 20 6.83 13.47 -16.79
CA ILE A 20 6.84 12.36 -15.81
C ILE A 20 6.44 12.87 -14.42
N GLU A 21 5.44 12.24 -13.82
CA GLU A 21 4.95 12.60 -12.50
C GLU A 21 5.91 12.04 -11.42
N LEU A 22 6.37 12.90 -10.52
CA LEU A 22 7.04 12.49 -9.29
C LEU A 22 6.02 12.53 -8.16
N LEU A 23 5.63 11.36 -7.66
CA LEU A 23 4.63 11.18 -6.61
C LEU A 23 5.30 11.02 -5.24
N ALA A 24 5.17 12.04 -4.40
CA ALA A 24 5.76 12.08 -3.06
C ALA A 24 4.76 11.67 -1.96
N PRO A 25 5.22 11.03 -0.87
CA PRO A 25 4.36 10.65 0.25
C PRO A 25 4.09 11.84 1.17
N ALA A 26 2.86 11.91 1.69
CA ALA A 26 2.46 12.84 2.74
C ALA A 26 1.84 12.07 3.92
N GLY A 27 2.59 11.97 5.03
CA GLY A 27 2.10 11.40 6.29
C GLY A 27 1.28 12.38 7.13
N ASN A 28 1.62 13.66 7.02
CA ASN A 28 1.01 14.79 7.70
C ASN A 28 1.11 16.06 6.81
N ARG A 29 0.55 17.17 7.29
CA ARG A 29 0.49 18.44 6.53
C ARG A 29 1.88 18.97 6.19
N GLU A 30 2.80 18.92 7.15
CA GLU A 30 4.17 19.40 7.00
C GLU A 30 4.90 18.63 5.90
N ALA A 31 4.73 17.31 5.83
CA ALA A 31 5.28 16.49 4.75
C ALA A 31 4.66 16.83 3.39
N ALA A 32 3.35 17.06 3.32
CA ALA A 32 2.69 17.47 2.07
C ALA A 32 3.20 18.81 1.55
N PHE A 33 3.31 19.81 2.43
CA PHE A 33 3.85 21.12 2.09
C PHE A 33 5.31 21.02 1.66
N SER A 34 6.11 20.27 2.41
CA SER A 34 7.52 19.99 2.09
C SER A 34 7.69 19.37 0.69
N ALA A 35 6.90 18.35 0.36
CA ALA A 35 6.92 17.72 -0.96
C ALA A 35 6.62 18.71 -2.09
N CYS A 36 5.57 19.51 -1.93
CA CYS A 36 5.15 20.49 -2.94
C CYS A 36 6.19 21.60 -3.14
N HIS A 37 6.82 22.07 -2.06
CA HIS A 37 7.92 23.06 -2.13
C HIS A 37 9.14 22.50 -2.88
N ASN A 38 9.44 21.22 -2.71
CA ASN A 38 10.50 20.51 -3.44
C ASN A 38 10.04 20.01 -4.83
N VAL A 39 8.99 20.63 -5.39
CA VAL A 39 8.55 20.45 -6.79
C VAL A 39 8.08 19.01 -7.10
N ALA A 40 7.49 18.32 -6.12
CA ALA A 40 6.68 17.14 -6.43
C ALA A 40 5.50 17.53 -7.33
N TYR A 41 5.23 16.74 -8.37
CA TYR A 41 4.07 16.97 -9.26
C TYR A 41 2.77 16.45 -8.64
N ALA A 42 2.87 15.47 -7.77
CA ALA A 42 1.75 14.94 -7.01
C ALA A 42 2.17 14.52 -5.60
N VAL A 43 1.21 14.54 -4.68
CA VAL A 43 1.37 13.98 -3.33
C VAL A 43 0.28 12.93 -3.07
N TYR A 44 0.61 11.88 -2.31
CA TYR A 44 -0.40 10.94 -1.81
C TYR A 44 -0.45 10.89 -0.29
N LEU A 45 -1.67 10.86 0.24
CA LEU A 45 -1.96 10.89 1.67
C LEU A 45 -2.94 9.78 2.07
N GLY A 46 -3.18 9.60 3.36
CA GLY A 46 -4.14 8.63 3.90
C GLY A 46 -4.99 9.22 5.00
N LEU A 47 -6.21 8.70 5.15
CA LEU A 47 -7.06 8.95 6.32
C LEU A 47 -6.67 8.04 7.48
N LYS A 48 -7.17 8.35 8.68
CA LYS A 48 -6.99 7.50 9.88
C LYS A 48 -7.61 6.10 9.73
N LYS A 49 -8.63 5.96 8.89
CA LYS A 49 -9.25 4.68 8.50
C LYS A 49 -8.96 4.40 7.03
N PHE A 50 -9.01 3.13 6.64
CA PHE A 50 -8.92 2.64 5.25
C PHE A 50 -7.61 2.90 4.50
N SER A 51 -6.57 3.38 5.18
CA SER A 51 -5.25 3.59 4.60
C SER A 51 -4.23 2.63 5.20
N ALA A 52 -3.41 2.02 4.35
CA ALA A 52 -2.22 1.30 4.81
C ALA A 52 -1.30 2.25 5.60
N ARG A 53 -0.59 1.77 6.63
CA ARG A 53 0.12 2.59 7.65
C ARG A 53 -0.83 3.23 8.66
N ALA A 54 -1.57 2.40 9.40
CA ALA A 54 -2.46 2.85 10.47
C ALA A 54 -1.74 3.62 11.59
N GLU A 55 -0.42 3.43 11.74
CA GLU A 55 0.42 4.12 12.72
C GLU A 55 1.05 5.44 12.20
N ALA A 56 0.80 5.84 10.95
CA ALA A 56 1.14 7.19 10.51
C ALA A 56 0.18 8.21 11.14
N ASP A 57 0.60 9.47 11.29
CA ASP A 57 -0.24 10.56 11.81
C ASP A 57 -1.59 10.61 11.06
N ASN A 58 -1.51 10.51 9.72
CA ASN A 58 -2.62 10.52 8.78
C ASN A 58 -3.50 11.79 8.91
N PHE A 59 -4.45 11.95 7.99
CA PHE A 59 -5.24 13.16 7.88
C PHE A 59 -6.65 12.97 8.45
N ALA A 60 -7.15 14.03 9.10
CA ALA A 60 -8.58 14.31 9.16
C ALA A 60 -9.04 14.93 7.85
N ILE A 61 -10.34 14.90 7.55
CA ILE A 61 -10.86 15.29 6.25
C ILE A 61 -10.58 16.77 5.93
N GLU A 62 -10.65 17.64 6.93
CA GLU A 62 -10.38 19.08 6.79
C GLU A 62 -8.93 19.32 6.36
N GLY A 63 -7.99 18.54 6.91
CA GLY A 63 -6.58 18.60 6.56
C GLY A 63 -6.31 18.16 5.12
N VAL A 64 -7.10 17.22 4.59
CA VAL A 64 -7.03 16.82 3.16
C VAL A 64 -7.46 17.99 2.28
N GLY A 65 -8.57 18.65 2.59
CA GLY A 65 -9.05 19.82 1.83
C GLY A 65 -8.08 21.00 1.85
N GLU A 66 -7.39 21.24 2.98
CA GLU A 66 -6.33 22.25 3.09
C GLU A 66 -5.16 21.94 2.17
N VAL A 67 -4.66 20.68 2.19
CA VAL A 67 -3.56 20.25 1.32
C VAL A 67 -3.96 20.30 -0.16
N ALA A 68 -5.16 19.84 -0.52
CA ALA A 68 -5.68 19.92 -1.88
C ALA A 68 -5.73 21.38 -2.36
N ALA A 69 -6.34 22.28 -1.59
CA ALA A 69 -6.41 23.69 -1.92
C ALA A 69 -5.01 24.32 -2.08
N PHE A 70 -4.06 23.98 -1.21
CA PHE A 70 -2.67 24.44 -1.33
C PHE A 70 -2.01 23.91 -2.61
N ALA A 71 -1.99 22.60 -2.80
CA ALA A 71 -1.40 21.93 -3.96
C ALA A 71 -1.95 22.49 -5.28
N HIS A 72 -3.25 22.79 -5.30
CA HIS A 72 -3.97 23.32 -6.46
C HIS A 72 -3.71 24.79 -6.74
N SER A 73 -3.32 25.56 -5.72
CA SER A 73 -2.99 26.99 -5.85
C SER A 73 -1.60 27.24 -6.44
N LEU A 74 -0.73 26.23 -6.45
CA LEU A 74 0.62 26.34 -6.99
C LEU A 74 0.62 26.41 -8.52
N ALA A 75 1.65 27.04 -9.09
CA ALA A 75 1.90 27.06 -10.52
C ALA A 75 3.24 26.36 -10.81
N PRO A 76 3.26 25.21 -11.51
CA PRO A 76 2.10 24.44 -11.98
C PRO A 76 1.29 23.81 -10.84
N ARG A 77 -0.01 23.59 -11.09
CA ARG A 77 -0.92 22.85 -10.18
C ARG A 77 -0.34 21.49 -9.83
N ARG A 78 -0.38 21.10 -8.55
CA ARG A 78 0.02 19.76 -8.07
C ARG A 78 -1.22 18.91 -7.83
N LYS A 79 -1.12 17.60 -8.07
CA LYS A 79 -2.24 16.67 -7.80
C LYS A 79 -2.17 16.10 -6.38
N VAL A 80 -3.31 15.74 -5.83
CA VAL A 80 -3.43 15.10 -4.51
C VAL A 80 -4.21 13.81 -4.63
N TYR A 81 -3.61 12.69 -4.19
CA TYR A 81 -4.25 11.38 -4.19
C TYR A 81 -4.52 10.90 -2.77
N ALA A 82 -5.70 10.32 -2.53
CA ALA A 82 -6.05 9.74 -1.24
C ALA A 82 -5.97 8.21 -1.28
N ALA A 83 -5.26 7.60 -0.34
CA ALA A 83 -5.20 6.16 -0.20
C ALA A 83 -6.41 5.62 0.57
N VAL A 84 -7.17 4.76 -0.10
CA VAL A 84 -8.25 3.91 0.43
C VAL A 84 -7.87 2.46 0.09
N ASN A 85 -6.67 2.07 0.53
CA ASN A 85 -5.92 0.93 0.00
C ASN A 85 -5.74 -0.22 1.00
N THR A 86 -6.72 -0.42 1.88
CA THR A 86 -6.78 -1.60 2.75
C THR A 86 -7.89 -2.54 2.33
N VAL A 87 -7.80 -3.80 2.74
CA VAL A 87 -8.95 -4.73 2.68
C VAL A 87 -10.03 -4.31 3.70
N ILE A 88 -11.29 -4.37 3.29
CA ILE A 88 -12.42 -3.80 4.04
C ILE A 88 -13.31 -4.92 4.62
N ARG A 89 -13.70 -4.82 5.89
CA ARG A 89 -14.67 -5.74 6.49
C ARG A 89 -16.10 -5.32 6.14
N ASP A 90 -17.03 -6.28 6.12
CA ASP A 90 -18.42 -6.02 5.73
C ASP A 90 -19.10 -4.95 6.59
N ALA A 91 -18.83 -4.97 7.90
CA ALA A 91 -19.37 -4.00 8.84
C ALA A 91 -18.84 -2.56 8.63
N GLU A 92 -17.75 -2.40 7.87
CA GLU A 92 -17.10 -1.11 7.62
C GLU A 92 -17.60 -0.45 6.32
N ILE A 93 -18.47 -1.11 5.56
CA ILE A 93 -19.03 -0.56 4.30
C ILE A 93 -19.71 0.81 4.51
N PRO A 94 -20.54 1.05 5.55
CA PRO A 94 -21.14 2.37 5.77
C PRO A 94 -20.11 3.47 6.02
N ASP A 95 -19.12 3.22 6.89
CA ASP A 95 -18.01 4.14 7.16
C ASP A 95 -17.17 4.41 5.90
N LEU A 96 -16.98 3.39 5.06
CA LEU A 96 -16.28 3.53 3.77
C LEU A 96 -17.05 4.43 2.81
N CYS A 97 -18.39 4.32 2.74
CA CYS A 97 -19.21 5.22 1.93
C CYS A 97 -19.07 6.66 2.38
N ASP A 98 -19.11 6.91 3.69
CA ASP A 98 -18.95 8.24 4.27
C ASP A 98 -17.56 8.81 3.92
N ALA A 99 -16.49 8.01 4.08
CA ALA A 99 -15.13 8.43 3.76
C ALA A 99 -14.92 8.75 2.26
N ILE A 100 -15.50 7.95 1.35
CA ILE A 100 -15.40 8.20 -0.10
C ILE A 100 -16.13 9.48 -0.49
N MET A 101 -17.35 9.69 0.03
CA MET A 101 -18.14 10.91 -0.23
C MET A 101 -17.43 12.15 0.30
N GLU A 102 -16.89 12.07 1.52
CA GLU A 102 -16.11 13.15 2.12
C GLU A 102 -14.85 13.47 1.32
N LEU A 103 -14.09 12.45 0.89
CA LEU A 103 -12.91 12.65 0.04
C LEU A 103 -13.28 13.31 -1.29
N ALA A 104 -14.38 12.91 -1.93
CA ALA A 104 -14.85 13.52 -3.18
C ALA A 104 -15.07 15.03 -3.05
N GLU A 105 -15.47 15.51 -1.87
CA GLU A 105 -15.71 16.92 -1.59
C GLU A 105 -14.43 17.72 -1.26
N THR A 106 -13.34 17.06 -0.88
CA THR A 106 -12.07 17.75 -0.57
C THR A 106 -11.32 18.23 -1.81
N GLY A 107 -11.68 17.71 -2.99
CA GLY A 107 -11.01 18.00 -4.25
C GLY A 107 -9.82 17.11 -4.57
N VAL A 108 -9.62 15.97 -3.89
CA VAL A 108 -8.58 15.01 -4.31
C VAL A 108 -8.78 14.56 -5.75
N ASP A 109 -7.67 14.40 -6.48
CA ASP A 109 -7.67 14.11 -7.91
C ASP A 109 -7.88 12.61 -8.22
N ALA A 110 -7.57 11.72 -7.27
CA ALA A 110 -7.78 10.26 -7.40
C ALA A 110 -7.78 9.52 -6.06
N LEU A 111 -8.40 8.34 -6.03
CA LEU A 111 -8.28 7.36 -4.96
C LEU A 111 -7.28 6.25 -5.33
N ILE A 112 -6.38 5.90 -4.42
CA ILE A 112 -5.52 4.72 -4.53
C ILE A 112 -6.22 3.57 -3.79
N VAL A 113 -6.65 2.53 -4.50
CA VAL A 113 -7.56 1.49 -3.99
C VAL A 113 -6.96 0.09 -4.16
N GLN A 114 -7.19 -0.78 -3.18
CA GLN A 114 -6.87 -2.22 -3.26
C GLN A 114 -8.15 -3.06 -3.37
N ASP A 115 -9.09 -2.84 -2.47
CA ASP A 115 -10.29 -3.66 -2.30
C ASP A 115 -11.27 -3.48 -3.48
N LEU A 116 -11.68 -4.59 -4.11
CA LEU A 116 -12.59 -4.55 -5.27
C LEU A 116 -13.99 -4.06 -4.91
N GLY A 117 -14.44 -4.29 -3.67
CA GLY A 117 -15.67 -3.73 -3.13
C GLY A 117 -15.59 -2.22 -2.95
N ALA A 118 -14.46 -1.70 -2.46
CA ALA A 118 -14.21 -0.27 -2.39
C ALA A 118 -14.17 0.40 -3.78
N ALA A 119 -13.54 -0.25 -4.76
CA ALA A 119 -13.55 0.22 -6.15
C ALA A 119 -14.98 0.26 -6.72
N ARG A 120 -15.77 -0.82 -6.50
CA ARG A 120 -17.18 -0.88 -6.89
C ARG A 120 -17.99 0.25 -6.24
N ILE A 121 -17.86 0.45 -4.94
CA ILE A 121 -18.61 1.48 -4.19
C ILE A 121 -18.23 2.89 -4.69
N ALA A 122 -16.93 3.17 -4.85
CA ALA A 122 -16.46 4.46 -5.36
C ALA A 122 -17.06 4.78 -6.74
N GLY A 123 -17.09 3.81 -7.65
CA GLY A 123 -17.72 3.97 -8.96
C GLY A 123 -19.24 4.22 -8.91
N ARG A 124 -19.94 3.81 -7.84
CA ARG A 124 -21.40 4.02 -7.68
C ARG A 124 -21.74 5.37 -7.06
N ILE A 125 -20.96 5.84 -6.09
CA ILE A 125 -21.31 7.02 -5.28
C ILE A 125 -20.44 8.25 -5.57
N ALA A 126 -19.23 8.05 -6.11
CA ALA A 126 -18.31 9.11 -6.48
C ALA A 126 -17.67 8.86 -7.87
N PRO A 127 -18.48 8.71 -8.94
CA PRO A 127 -17.99 8.35 -10.28
C PRO A 127 -17.03 9.39 -10.90
N GLY A 128 -17.01 10.62 -10.39
CA GLY A 128 -16.06 11.66 -10.83
C GLY A 128 -14.64 11.48 -10.31
N LEU A 129 -14.41 10.62 -9.30
CA LEU A 129 -13.07 10.34 -8.78
C LEU A 129 -12.38 9.27 -9.61
N ARG A 130 -11.18 9.58 -10.09
CA ARG A 130 -10.32 8.58 -10.75
C ARG A 130 -9.87 7.52 -9.74
N LEU A 131 -9.79 6.27 -10.19
CA LEU A 131 -9.26 5.16 -9.41
C LEU A 131 -7.87 4.76 -9.89
N HIS A 132 -6.94 4.60 -8.95
CA HIS A 132 -5.58 4.09 -9.15
C HIS A 132 -5.44 2.76 -8.39
N ALA A 133 -5.01 1.68 -9.05
CA ALA A 133 -4.81 0.40 -8.40
C ALA A 133 -3.56 0.44 -7.53
N SER A 134 -3.71 0.14 -6.24
CA SER A 134 -2.62 0.05 -5.28
C SER A 134 -1.67 -1.10 -5.64
N THR A 135 -0.39 -0.96 -5.30
CA THR A 135 0.60 -2.07 -5.36
C THR A 135 0.16 -3.28 -4.53
N GLN A 136 -0.76 -3.09 -3.57
CA GLN A 136 -1.39 -4.18 -2.80
C GLN A 136 -2.37 -5.03 -3.61
N ALA A 137 -2.71 -4.67 -4.84
CA ALA A 137 -3.43 -5.54 -5.77
C ALA A 137 -2.51 -6.56 -6.47
N ALA A 138 -1.19 -6.50 -6.21
CA ALA A 138 -0.18 -7.41 -6.73
C ALA A 138 -0.15 -7.56 -8.27
N ILE A 139 -0.56 -6.54 -9.03
CA ILE A 139 -0.59 -6.58 -10.51
C ILE A 139 0.84 -6.57 -11.05
N HIS A 140 1.19 -7.55 -11.89
CA HIS A 140 2.57 -7.76 -12.35
C HIS A 140 2.68 -8.16 -13.84
N THR A 141 1.56 -8.19 -14.57
CA THR A 141 1.52 -8.48 -16.00
C THR A 141 0.64 -7.48 -16.76
N ALA A 142 0.79 -7.41 -18.07
CA ALA A 142 -0.08 -6.60 -18.93
C ALA A 142 -1.55 -7.08 -18.85
N ALA A 143 -1.77 -8.38 -18.66
CA ALA A 143 -3.11 -8.96 -18.51
C ALA A 143 -3.79 -8.44 -17.24
N GLY A 144 -3.06 -8.37 -16.11
CA GLY A 144 -3.57 -7.77 -14.87
C GLY A 144 -3.86 -6.29 -15.01
N VAL A 145 -3.04 -5.53 -15.75
CA VAL A 145 -3.29 -4.11 -16.04
C VAL A 145 -4.58 -3.93 -16.86
N ARG A 146 -4.80 -4.73 -17.91
CA ARG A 146 -6.04 -4.69 -18.71
C ARG A 146 -7.27 -5.02 -17.87
N ARG A 147 -7.16 -6.00 -16.96
CA ARG A 147 -8.26 -6.34 -16.05
C ARG A 147 -8.58 -5.22 -15.08
N ALA A 148 -7.57 -4.55 -14.55
CA ALA A 148 -7.75 -3.37 -13.72
C ALA A 148 -8.42 -2.24 -14.53
N ALA A 149 -7.99 -1.99 -15.76
CA ALA A 149 -8.62 -1.00 -16.66
C ALA A 149 -10.11 -1.28 -16.87
N ALA A 150 -10.46 -2.55 -17.13
CA ALA A 150 -11.84 -2.99 -17.30
C ALA A 150 -12.67 -2.95 -16.00
N LEU A 151 -12.04 -2.76 -14.83
CA LEU A 151 -12.70 -2.48 -13.54
C LEU A 151 -12.76 -0.98 -13.22
N GLY A 152 -12.38 -0.11 -14.16
CA GLY A 152 -12.44 1.36 -14.01
C GLY A 152 -11.16 2.00 -13.46
N PHE A 153 -10.06 1.25 -13.32
CA PHE A 153 -8.79 1.83 -12.89
C PHE A 153 -8.11 2.58 -14.05
N SER A 154 -7.79 3.85 -13.81
CA SER A 154 -7.11 4.72 -14.80
C SER A 154 -5.58 4.72 -14.67
N ARG A 155 -5.06 4.14 -13.58
CA ARG A 155 -3.62 3.96 -13.31
C ARG A 155 -3.39 2.70 -12.50
N VAL A 156 -2.26 2.03 -12.72
CA VAL A 156 -1.84 0.85 -11.94
C VAL A 156 -0.46 1.08 -11.34
N THR A 157 -0.35 1.00 -10.00
CA THR A 157 0.95 0.84 -9.34
C THR A 157 1.38 -0.61 -9.44
N LEU A 158 2.40 -0.92 -10.23
CA LEU A 158 2.87 -2.30 -10.43
C LEU A 158 3.48 -2.91 -9.15
N ALA A 159 3.52 -4.25 -9.13
CA ALA A 159 4.35 -5.01 -8.19
C ALA A 159 5.81 -4.56 -8.29
N ARG A 160 6.53 -4.58 -7.16
CA ARG A 160 7.87 -3.99 -7.05
C ARG A 160 8.95 -4.91 -7.59
N GLU A 161 8.59 -6.17 -7.78
CA GLU A 161 9.51 -7.24 -8.09
C GLU A 161 9.95 -7.22 -9.56
N LEU A 162 9.30 -6.43 -10.42
CA LEU A 162 9.53 -6.39 -11.86
C LEU A 162 10.89 -5.78 -12.26
N SER A 163 11.45 -6.29 -13.36
CA SER A 163 12.57 -5.69 -14.07
C SER A 163 12.13 -4.53 -14.96
N ILE A 164 13.05 -3.66 -15.34
CA ILE A 164 12.75 -2.54 -16.24
C ILE A 164 12.21 -3.04 -17.59
N GLU A 165 12.69 -4.18 -18.10
CA GLU A 165 12.20 -4.73 -19.37
C GLU A 165 10.76 -5.23 -19.26
N GLU A 166 10.41 -5.90 -18.15
CA GLU A 166 9.01 -6.29 -17.90
C GLU A 166 8.11 -5.06 -17.75
N ILE A 167 8.57 -4.04 -17.01
CA ILE A 167 7.85 -2.77 -16.86
C ILE A 167 7.64 -2.10 -18.23
N ARG A 168 8.67 -2.06 -19.07
CA ARG A 168 8.63 -1.50 -20.43
C ARG A 168 7.63 -2.25 -21.31
N SER A 169 7.66 -3.57 -21.27
CA SER A 169 6.72 -4.42 -22.01
C SER A 169 5.27 -4.16 -21.60
N ILE A 170 5.01 -4.03 -20.30
CA ILE A 170 3.68 -3.70 -19.76
C ILE A 170 3.26 -2.29 -20.16
N ALA A 171 4.12 -1.28 -19.96
CA ALA A 171 3.79 0.11 -20.23
C ALA A 171 3.55 0.39 -21.72
N ARG A 172 4.24 -0.32 -22.63
CA ARG A 172 4.00 -0.19 -24.08
C ARG A 172 2.78 -0.99 -24.56
N GLY A 173 2.39 -2.03 -23.83
CA GLY A 173 1.28 -2.91 -24.20
C GLY A 173 -0.09 -2.49 -23.64
N CYS A 174 -0.15 -1.41 -22.87
CA CYS A 174 -1.35 -0.96 -22.16
C CYS A 174 -1.52 0.56 -22.27
N GLU A 175 -2.74 1.04 -22.46
CA GLU A 175 -3.07 2.48 -22.43
C GLU A 175 -3.17 3.04 -21.01
N THR A 176 -3.45 2.18 -20.03
CA THR A 176 -3.57 2.56 -18.61
C THR A 176 -2.24 3.09 -18.07
N GLU A 177 -2.28 4.20 -17.34
CA GLU A 177 -1.07 4.81 -16.78
C GLU A 177 -0.35 3.81 -15.84
N ILE A 178 0.96 3.67 -16.02
CA ILE A 178 1.81 2.83 -15.17
C ILE A 178 2.53 3.68 -14.12
N GLU A 179 2.49 3.22 -12.87
CA GLU A 179 3.22 3.80 -11.75
C GLU A 179 4.14 2.76 -11.11
N VAL A 180 5.37 3.16 -10.75
CA VAL A 180 6.36 2.27 -10.11
C VAL A 180 7.01 2.92 -8.90
N PHE A 181 7.37 2.12 -7.90
CA PHE A 181 8.18 2.62 -6.79
C PHE A 181 9.64 2.80 -7.22
N ILE A 182 10.25 3.89 -6.76
CA ILE A 182 11.68 4.19 -7.01
C ILE A 182 12.49 4.34 -5.73
N HIS A 183 11.83 4.50 -4.57
CA HIS A 183 12.54 4.74 -3.32
C HIS A 183 11.75 4.29 -2.09
N GLY A 184 12.46 3.90 -1.04
CA GLY A 184 11.90 3.69 0.29
C GLY A 184 11.74 2.22 0.68
N ALA A 185 10.99 1.95 1.75
CA ALA A 185 10.97 0.64 2.37
C ALA A 185 10.33 -0.46 1.51
N LEU A 186 11.02 -1.60 1.37
CA LEU A 186 10.53 -2.80 0.70
C LEU A 186 9.85 -3.78 1.67
N CYS A 187 8.89 -4.53 1.15
CA CYS A 187 8.34 -5.72 1.79
C CYS A 187 9.10 -6.94 1.26
N PHE A 188 9.24 -7.98 2.10
CA PHE A 188 9.80 -9.24 1.63
C PHE A 188 8.80 -10.01 0.74
N SER A 189 7.51 -9.79 0.94
CA SER A 189 6.42 -10.38 0.16
C SER A 189 6.01 -9.50 -1.01
N TYR A 190 5.46 -10.12 -2.05
CA TYR A 190 4.53 -9.45 -2.96
C TYR A 190 3.47 -8.70 -2.14
N SER A 191 3.33 -7.40 -2.40
CA SER A 191 2.47 -6.51 -1.62
C SER A 191 1.00 -6.92 -1.77
N GLY A 192 0.26 -6.97 -0.65
CA GLY A 192 -1.13 -7.45 -0.62
C GLY A 192 -1.28 -8.94 -0.29
N LEU A 193 -0.28 -9.77 -0.57
CA LEU A 193 -0.38 -11.23 -0.40
C LEU A 193 0.16 -11.76 0.94
N CYS A 194 0.67 -10.89 1.81
CA CYS A 194 1.30 -11.27 3.07
C CYS A 194 0.27 -11.47 4.21
N LEU A 195 0.18 -12.69 4.73
CA LEU A 195 -0.65 -13.02 5.89
C LEU A 195 0.14 -13.19 7.20
N PHE A 196 1.47 -13.06 7.16
CA PHE A 196 2.35 -13.37 8.30
C PHE A 196 1.94 -12.66 9.60
N SER A 197 1.89 -11.32 9.58
CA SER A 197 1.48 -10.53 10.74
C SER A 197 0.03 -10.77 11.15
N SER A 198 -0.85 -11.06 10.18
CA SER A 198 -2.26 -11.30 10.44
C SER A 198 -2.45 -12.59 11.23
N LEU A 199 -1.87 -13.70 10.77
CA LEU A 199 -2.07 -15.02 11.37
C LEU A 199 -1.28 -15.22 12.67
N PHE A 200 -0.08 -14.64 12.80
CA PHE A 200 0.71 -14.78 14.04
C PHE A 200 0.32 -13.75 15.11
N ARG A 201 0.08 -12.50 14.73
CA ARG A 201 -0.11 -11.38 15.68
C ARG A 201 -1.51 -10.78 15.70
N GLY A 202 -2.43 -11.23 14.85
CA GLY A 202 -3.79 -10.67 14.73
C GLY A 202 -3.83 -9.28 14.11
N ARG A 203 -2.69 -8.78 13.62
CA ARG A 203 -2.52 -7.43 13.08
C ARG A 203 -2.30 -7.52 11.57
N SER A 204 -3.32 -7.24 10.76
CA SER A 204 -3.21 -7.47 9.32
C SER A 204 -2.34 -6.41 8.63
N GLY A 205 -1.36 -6.88 7.84
CA GLY A 205 -0.57 -6.00 6.98
C GLY A 205 -1.39 -5.37 5.87
N ASN A 206 -2.36 -6.12 5.34
CA ASN A 206 -3.31 -5.67 4.31
C ASN A 206 -4.31 -4.63 4.84
N ARG A 207 -4.42 -4.49 6.16
CA ARG A 207 -5.17 -3.43 6.85
C ARG A 207 -4.29 -2.32 7.41
N GLY A 208 -3.01 -2.29 7.02
CA GLY A 208 -2.08 -1.25 7.41
C GLY A 208 -1.51 -1.37 8.82
N ARG A 209 -1.72 -2.49 9.52
CA ARG A 209 -1.34 -2.70 10.94
C ARG A 209 -0.16 -3.65 11.16
N CYS A 210 0.56 -4.02 10.10
CA CYS A 210 1.67 -4.98 10.14
C CYS A 210 2.61 -4.75 11.34
N ALA A 211 2.89 -5.80 12.10
CA ALA A 211 3.85 -5.79 13.22
C ALA A 211 5.29 -6.09 12.79
N TYR A 212 5.56 -6.12 11.49
CA TYR A 212 6.86 -6.42 10.88
C TYR A 212 7.55 -7.73 11.37
N PRO A 213 6.85 -8.88 11.48
CA PRO A 213 7.46 -10.14 11.95
C PRO A 213 8.63 -10.61 11.06
N CYS A 214 8.60 -10.29 9.77
CA CYS A 214 9.71 -10.57 8.84
C CYS A 214 11.00 -9.78 9.16
N ARG A 215 10.97 -8.83 10.09
CA ARG A 215 12.17 -8.10 10.53
C ARG A 215 12.71 -8.62 11.87
N ASP A 216 12.14 -9.68 12.41
CA ASP A 216 12.71 -10.40 13.55
C ASP A 216 13.97 -11.17 13.12
N SER A 217 14.82 -11.52 14.08
CA SER A 217 15.90 -12.48 13.83
C SER A 217 15.34 -13.90 13.85
N PHE A 218 15.81 -14.75 12.94
CA PHE A 218 15.40 -16.15 12.83
C PHE A 218 16.59 -17.07 13.07
N GLN A 219 16.32 -18.24 13.64
CA GLN A 219 17.27 -19.34 13.79
C GLN A 219 16.84 -20.52 12.91
N THR A 220 17.81 -21.12 12.23
CA THR A 220 17.65 -22.34 11.44
C THR A 220 17.89 -23.58 12.31
N GLU A 221 17.46 -24.75 11.83
CA GLU A 221 17.66 -26.04 12.53
C GLU A 221 19.14 -26.41 12.70
N ASP A 222 20.01 -25.95 11.81
CA ASP A 222 21.47 -26.13 11.88
C ASP A 222 22.20 -25.02 12.66
N GLY A 223 21.46 -24.19 13.40
CA GLY A 223 22.01 -23.23 14.37
C GLY A 223 22.46 -21.89 13.79
N ARG A 224 22.24 -21.62 12.50
CA ARG A 224 22.50 -20.31 11.90
C ARG A 224 21.43 -19.31 12.34
N SER A 225 21.83 -18.08 12.64
CA SER A 225 20.92 -17.01 13.05
C SER A 225 21.15 -15.73 12.26
N GLY A 226 20.08 -15.01 11.93
CA GLY A 226 20.16 -13.76 11.20
C GLY A 226 18.80 -13.18 10.83
N PHE A 227 18.82 -12.01 10.18
CA PHE A 227 17.61 -11.30 9.73
C PHE A 227 17.25 -11.68 8.29
N PHE A 228 16.99 -12.96 8.04
CA PHE A 228 16.89 -13.54 6.70
C PHE A 228 15.76 -12.98 5.82
N PHE A 229 14.81 -12.25 6.39
CA PHE A 229 13.70 -11.60 5.66
C PHE A 229 13.71 -10.06 5.77
N SER A 230 14.75 -9.47 6.36
CA SER A 230 14.83 -8.01 6.54
C SER A 230 15.32 -7.32 5.26
N MET A 231 14.36 -6.89 4.44
CA MET A 231 14.67 -6.18 3.20
C MET A 231 15.42 -4.88 3.44
N LYS A 232 16.40 -4.64 2.55
CA LYS A 232 17.01 -3.35 2.25
C LYS A 232 15.95 -2.35 1.74
N ASP A 233 16.26 -1.06 1.72
CA ASP A 233 15.38 -0.06 1.12
C ASP A 233 15.63 0.01 -0.40
N LEU A 234 14.61 0.34 -1.20
CA LEU A 234 14.77 0.59 -2.62
C LEU A 234 15.48 1.94 -2.84
N GLY A 235 16.47 1.96 -3.73
CA GLY A 235 17.13 3.17 -4.21
C GLY A 235 17.39 3.10 -5.71
N ALA A 236 16.49 3.66 -6.51
CA ALA A 236 16.52 3.57 -7.97
C ALA A 236 16.96 4.88 -8.67
N GLY A 237 17.68 5.77 -7.98
CA GLY A 237 18.11 7.07 -8.54
C GLY A 237 18.82 6.96 -9.88
N ALA A 238 19.83 6.09 -9.97
CA ALA A 238 20.57 5.83 -11.21
C ALA A 238 19.72 5.25 -12.36
N LEU A 239 18.54 4.68 -12.05
CA LEU A 239 17.65 4.02 -13.00
C LEU A 239 16.36 4.82 -13.28
N ALA A 240 16.20 5.99 -12.66
CA ALA A 240 14.96 6.76 -12.75
C ALA A 240 14.66 7.23 -14.19
N ARG A 241 15.71 7.55 -14.96
CA ARG A 241 15.58 7.89 -16.39
C ARG A 241 15.24 6.68 -17.25
N ASP A 242 15.83 5.53 -16.98
CA ASP A 242 15.51 4.30 -17.72
C ASP A 242 14.03 3.89 -17.54
N LEU A 243 13.48 4.14 -16.35
CA LEU A 243 12.05 3.95 -16.06
C LEU A 243 11.17 4.96 -16.80
N MET A 244 11.60 6.23 -16.90
CA MET A 244 10.93 7.23 -17.72
C MET A 244 10.90 6.79 -19.19
N ASP A 245 12.03 6.33 -19.73
CA ASP A 245 12.16 5.85 -21.11
C ASP A 245 11.42 4.53 -21.36
N ALA A 246 11.13 3.76 -20.30
CA ALA A 246 10.29 2.58 -20.36
C ALA A 246 8.80 2.90 -20.59
N GLY A 247 8.39 4.17 -20.47
CA GLY A 247 6.99 4.61 -20.64
C GLY A 247 6.21 4.70 -19.32
N VAL A 248 6.89 4.75 -18.18
CA VAL A 248 6.25 4.93 -16.87
C VAL A 248 5.70 6.35 -16.75
N ALA A 249 4.45 6.49 -16.33
CA ALA A 249 3.77 7.77 -16.17
C ALA A 249 4.04 8.44 -14.80
N SER A 250 4.29 7.63 -13.76
CA SER A 250 4.51 8.12 -12.40
C SER A 250 5.60 7.34 -11.66
N LEU A 251 6.56 8.06 -11.08
CA LEU A 251 7.58 7.52 -10.19
C LEU A 251 7.21 7.84 -8.74
N LYS A 252 7.05 6.80 -7.93
CA LYS A 252 6.53 6.90 -6.57
C LYS A 252 7.60 6.70 -5.51
N ILE A 253 7.62 7.60 -4.53
CA ILE A 253 8.46 7.51 -3.33
C ILE A 253 7.64 6.89 -2.20
N GLU A 254 8.11 5.83 -1.55
CA GLU A 254 7.51 5.29 -0.33
C GLU A 254 8.02 6.03 0.91
N GLY A 255 7.13 6.54 1.75
CA GLY A 255 7.58 7.25 2.96
C GLY A 255 6.51 7.92 3.81
N ARG A 256 5.26 7.47 3.83
CA ARG A 256 4.19 8.15 4.62
C ARG A 256 4.44 8.16 6.14
N MET A 257 5.27 7.29 6.68
CA MET A 257 5.71 7.32 8.09
C MET A 257 7.04 8.06 8.29
N LYS A 258 7.55 8.74 7.26
CA LYS A 258 8.85 9.43 7.30
C LYS A 258 8.67 10.91 7.61
N SER A 259 9.72 11.52 8.14
CA SER A 259 9.72 12.93 8.52
C SER A 259 9.59 13.84 7.29
N PRO A 260 9.09 15.08 7.46
CA PRO A 260 9.06 16.08 6.39
C PRO A 260 10.44 16.33 5.74
N LEU A 261 11.52 16.18 6.51
CA LEU A 261 12.90 16.29 6.03
C LEU A 261 13.27 15.15 5.06
N TYR A 262 12.85 13.91 5.36
CA TYR A 262 13.05 12.79 4.44
C TYR A 262 12.30 13.03 3.12
N VAL A 263 11.05 13.48 3.22
CA VAL A 263 10.23 13.80 2.05
C VAL A 263 10.86 14.91 1.22
N ALA A 264 11.37 15.98 1.85
CA ALA A 264 12.10 17.04 1.17
C ALA A 264 13.31 16.50 0.40
N ALA A 265 14.22 15.83 1.10
CA ALA A 265 15.51 15.42 0.55
C ALA A 265 15.37 14.40 -0.58
N VAL A 266 14.48 13.42 -0.41
CA VAL A 266 14.26 12.40 -1.45
C VAL A 266 13.53 13.00 -2.66
N THR A 267 12.55 13.89 -2.45
CA THR A 267 11.85 14.56 -3.57
C THR A 267 12.81 15.44 -4.36
N ASP A 268 13.61 16.27 -3.69
CA ASP A 268 14.63 17.12 -4.34
C ASP A 268 15.63 16.28 -5.14
N TYR A 269 16.16 15.21 -4.54
CA TYR A 269 17.09 14.30 -5.21
C TYR A 269 16.53 13.76 -6.53
N TYR A 270 15.34 13.16 -6.52
CA TYR A 270 14.74 12.61 -7.74
C TYR A 270 14.33 13.71 -8.72
N ARG A 271 13.85 14.86 -8.24
CA ARG A 271 13.50 15.98 -9.13
C ARG A 271 14.72 16.46 -9.90
N ARG A 272 15.86 16.62 -9.24
CA ARG A 272 17.11 17.04 -9.91
C ARG A 272 17.63 15.98 -10.88
N ILE A 273 17.51 14.68 -10.55
CA ILE A 273 17.82 13.58 -11.51
C ILE A 273 16.97 13.71 -12.77
N LEU A 274 15.65 13.84 -12.61
CA LEU A 274 14.69 13.91 -13.70
C LEU A 274 14.85 15.19 -14.53
N ASP A 275 15.26 16.29 -13.91
CA ASP A 275 15.61 17.54 -14.59
C ASP A 275 16.97 17.48 -15.31
N GLY A 276 17.80 16.48 -15.01
CA GLY A 276 19.12 16.30 -15.62
C GLY A 276 20.15 17.27 -15.06
N LYS A 277 19.94 17.71 -13.82
CA LYS A 277 20.70 18.75 -13.13
C LYS A 277 21.71 18.19 -12.13
N LEU A 278 22.03 16.90 -12.20
CA LEU A 278 23.02 16.27 -11.30
C LEU A 278 24.10 15.56 -12.10
N SER A 279 25.34 15.87 -11.78
CA SER A 279 26.48 15.01 -12.04
C SER A 279 26.42 13.75 -11.17
N LEU A 280 27.22 12.73 -11.51
CA LEU A 280 27.32 11.49 -10.73
C LEU A 280 27.85 11.74 -9.31
N GLU A 281 28.78 12.68 -9.17
CA GLU A 281 29.38 13.05 -7.87
C GLU A 281 28.35 13.73 -6.96
N GLU A 282 27.63 14.74 -7.48
CA GLU A 282 26.57 15.42 -6.72
C GLU A 282 25.44 14.46 -6.32
N ALA A 283 25.08 13.52 -7.22
CA ALA A 283 24.11 12.49 -6.90
C ALA A 283 24.58 11.63 -5.71
N ALA A 284 25.82 11.16 -5.72
CA ALA A 284 26.39 10.37 -4.62
C ALA A 284 26.43 11.15 -3.31
N GLU A 285 26.74 12.45 -3.35
CA GLU A 285 26.69 13.31 -2.16
C GLU A 285 25.28 13.43 -1.58
N ILE A 286 24.27 13.68 -2.43
CA ILE A 286 22.88 13.80 -1.99
C ILE A 286 22.38 12.46 -1.44
N GLU A 287 22.70 11.34 -2.07
CA GLU A 287 22.40 10.01 -1.53
C GLU A 287 23.00 9.83 -0.13
N ALA A 288 24.25 10.26 0.05
CA ALA A 288 24.92 10.20 1.34
C ALA A 288 24.29 11.14 2.39
N ARG A 289 23.63 12.25 1.97
CA ARG A 289 22.82 13.10 2.85
C ARG A 289 21.48 12.46 3.19
N ILE A 290 20.79 11.84 2.24
CA ILE A 290 19.53 11.10 2.49
C ILE A 290 19.79 9.98 3.50
N LYS A 291 20.93 9.29 3.37
CA LYS A 291 21.35 8.23 4.28
C LYS A 291 21.52 8.70 5.73
N THR A 292 21.78 9.99 6.00
CA THR A 292 21.83 10.54 7.37
C THR A 292 20.48 11.01 7.91
N ILE A 293 19.38 10.89 7.16
CA ILE A 293 18.04 11.25 7.65
C ILE A 293 17.34 9.98 8.15
N PHE A 294 17.22 9.01 7.24
CA PHE A 294 16.77 7.66 7.52
C PHE A 294 17.12 6.80 6.32
N SER A 295 17.79 5.68 6.55
CA SER A 295 18.09 4.70 5.52
C SER A 295 18.53 3.38 6.13
N ARG A 296 18.00 2.29 5.56
CA ARG A 296 18.68 0.98 5.53
C ARG A 296 19.71 0.98 4.40
N PRO A 297 20.55 -0.06 4.26
CA PRO A 297 21.27 -0.25 3.00
C PRO A 297 20.29 -0.25 1.82
N TRP A 298 20.73 0.26 0.67
CA TRP A 298 19.90 0.31 -0.52
C TRP A 298 20.11 -0.91 -1.41
N THR A 299 19.06 -1.26 -2.14
CA THR A 299 19.09 -2.22 -3.23
C THR A 299 18.38 -1.63 -4.44
N ARG A 300 18.73 -2.11 -5.64
CA ARG A 300 17.97 -1.85 -6.87
C ARG A 300 16.87 -2.90 -7.09
N LEU A 301 16.71 -3.83 -6.14
CA LEU A 301 15.82 -4.97 -6.21
C LEU A 301 16.06 -5.72 -7.54
N TYR A 302 15.04 -5.92 -8.36
CA TYR A 302 15.14 -6.64 -9.64
C TYR A 302 15.06 -5.72 -10.86
N LEU A 303 15.12 -4.39 -10.67
CA LEU A 303 15.10 -3.44 -11.79
C LEU A 303 16.23 -3.72 -12.79
N HIS A 304 17.37 -4.19 -12.29
CA HIS A 304 18.47 -4.75 -13.07
C HIS A 304 18.74 -6.18 -12.59
N LEU A 305 18.68 -7.17 -13.50
CA LEU A 305 18.70 -8.61 -13.17
C LEU A 305 20.08 -9.16 -12.74
N SER A 306 21.02 -8.31 -12.31
CA SER A 306 22.41 -8.70 -12.08
C SER A 306 22.67 -9.49 -10.79
N SER A 307 21.79 -9.42 -9.79
CA SER A 307 21.90 -10.24 -8.57
C SER A 307 20.56 -10.36 -7.85
N ARG A 308 20.14 -11.61 -7.54
CA ARG A 308 18.92 -11.90 -6.76
C ARG A 308 19.17 -11.98 -5.25
N THR A 309 20.44 -11.97 -4.81
CA THR A 309 20.82 -12.14 -3.40
C THR A 309 21.00 -10.80 -2.68
N ASP A 310 21.21 -9.70 -3.40
CA ASP A 310 21.46 -8.37 -2.83
C ASP A 310 20.16 -7.61 -2.47
N VAL A 311 19.22 -8.27 -1.77
CA VAL A 311 17.88 -7.72 -1.48
C VAL A 311 17.57 -7.65 0.02
N VAL A 312 18.20 -8.52 0.82
CA VAL A 312 18.08 -8.59 2.28
C VAL A 312 19.38 -8.12 2.95
N ASP A 313 19.24 -7.52 4.14
CA ASP A 313 20.34 -7.30 5.08
C ASP A 313 20.23 -8.36 6.20
N PRO A 314 21.01 -9.47 6.14
CA PRO A 314 20.92 -10.54 7.12
C PRO A 314 21.58 -10.21 8.46
N GLU A 315 22.36 -9.11 8.52
CA GLU A 315 23.19 -8.77 9.68
C GLU A 315 22.51 -7.77 10.63
N ALA A 316 21.75 -6.82 10.10
CA ALA A 316 21.16 -5.77 10.91
C ALA A 316 19.78 -5.30 10.43
N VAL A 317 19.07 -4.63 11.34
CA VAL A 317 17.76 -4.03 11.08
C VAL A 317 17.73 -2.54 11.40
N GLY A 318 16.99 -1.81 10.56
CA GLY A 318 16.65 -0.41 10.83
C GLY A 318 17.63 0.60 10.26
N HIS A 319 17.55 1.82 10.76
CA HIS A 319 18.35 2.93 10.26
C HIS A 319 19.81 2.78 10.66
N ARG A 320 20.72 2.86 9.67
CA ARG A 320 22.18 2.71 9.86
C ARG A 320 22.95 4.03 9.76
N GLY A 321 22.54 4.92 8.86
CA GLY A 321 23.30 6.13 8.54
C GLY A 321 24.26 5.93 7.37
N VAL A 322 25.12 6.92 7.14
CA VAL A 322 26.24 6.83 6.20
C VAL A 322 27.52 6.47 6.94
N MET A 323 28.33 5.54 6.42
CA MET A 323 29.62 5.22 7.04
C MET A 323 30.56 6.43 6.92
N ILE A 324 31.11 6.86 8.05
CA ILE A 324 32.01 8.02 8.11
C ILE A 324 33.40 7.65 8.63
N GLY A 325 33.62 6.44 9.14
CA GLY A 325 34.94 6.03 9.62
C GLY A 325 34.91 4.70 10.34
N ARG A 326 36.02 4.38 11.01
CA ARG A 326 36.16 3.23 11.89
C ARG A 326 36.80 3.68 13.20
N VAL A 327 36.44 3.04 14.30
CA VAL A 327 37.05 3.32 15.61
C VAL A 327 38.54 3.03 15.55
N GLU A 328 39.37 4.04 15.77
CA GLU A 328 40.83 3.93 15.79
C GLU A 328 41.32 3.65 17.21
N SER A 329 40.75 4.33 18.21
CA SER A 329 41.01 4.09 19.63
C SER A 329 39.86 4.58 20.51
N VAL A 330 39.88 4.18 21.78
CA VAL A 330 39.00 4.73 22.84
C VAL A 330 39.89 5.30 23.92
N ARG A 331 39.59 6.52 24.37
CA ARG A 331 40.42 7.27 25.34
C ARG A 331 39.56 7.92 26.40
N ARG A 332 40.18 8.38 27.49
CA ARG A 332 39.51 9.21 28.50
C ARG A 332 39.52 10.67 28.06
N SER A 333 38.36 11.32 28.04
CA SER A 333 38.22 12.74 27.80
C SER A 333 38.59 13.55 29.04
N ALA A 334 38.68 14.87 28.89
CA ALA A 334 38.95 15.79 30.01
C ALA A 334 37.85 15.78 31.08
N SER A 335 36.61 15.40 30.72
CA SER A 335 35.50 15.25 31.67
C SER A 335 35.54 13.91 32.42
N GLY A 336 36.50 13.03 32.12
CA GLY A 336 36.52 11.68 32.67
C GLY A 336 35.40 10.79 32.10
N ARG A 337 35.00 10.98 30.85
CA ARG A 337 34.17 10.01 30.11
C ARG A 337 35.01 9.31 29.03
N ASP A 338 34.56 8.16 28.56
CA ASP A 338 35.21 7.52 27.41
C ASP A 338 34.87 8.30 26.14
N ALA A 339 35.83 8.42 25.24
CA ALA A 339 35.68 9.09 23.97
C ALA A 339 36.22 8.20 22.85
N VAL A 340 35.39 7.99 21.84
CA VAL A 340 35.77 7.25 20.63
C VAL A 340 36.56 8.16 19.70
N VAL A 341 37.71 7.69 19.25
CA VAL A 341 38.58 8.39 18.30
C VAL A 341 38.46 7.76 16.93
N PHE A 342 38.24 8.58 15.91
CA PHE A 342 38.22 8.16 14.51
C PHE A 342 38.43 9.35 13.58
N THR A 343 38.82 9.08 12.34
CA THR A 343 38.92 10.09 11.29
C THR A 343 37.66 10.07 10.41
N PRO A 344 36.77 11.08 10.51
CA PRO A 344 35.54 11.13 9.73
C PRO A 344 35.84 11.46 8.26
N THR A 345 35.19 10.78 7.33
CA THR A 345 35.29 11.03 5.87
C THR A 345 34.41 12.19 5.40
N ARG A 346 33.65 12.79 6.31
CA ARG A 346 32.83 13.99 6.08
C ARG A 346 32.91 14.92 7.29
N PRO A 347 32.51 16.19 7.14
CA PRO A 347 32.38 17.06 8.29
C PRO A 347 31.44 16.46 9.33
N LEU A 348 31.80 16.59 10.61
CA LEU A 348 31.05 16.12 11.77
C LEU A 348 30.88 17.28 12.73
N GLU A 349 29.67 17.52 13.23
CA GLU A 349 29.39 18.63 14.15
C GLU A 349 28.65 18.20 15.41
N ARG A 350 28.63 19.09 16.41
CA ARG A 350 27.86 18.89 17.64
C ARG A 350 26.37 18.74 17.30
N HIS A 351 25.70 17.85 18.04
CA HIS A 351 24.31 17.42 17.86
C HIS A 351 24.04 16.58 16.59
N ASP A 352 25.08 16.17 15.86
CA ASP A 352 24.95 15.05 14.94
C ASP A 352 24.64 13.75 15.70
N GLY A 353 24.03 12.79 15.01
CA GLY A 353 23.82 11.45 15.50
C GLY A 353 24.88 10.51 14.95
N LEU A 354 25.49 9.71 15.81
CA LEU A 354 26.38 8.61 15.43
C LEU A 354 25.74 7.26 15.69
N GLN A 355 26.15 6.27 14.92
CA GLN A 355 25.88 4.85 15.17
C GLN A 355 27.17 4.05 15.03
N ILE A 356 27.43 3.16 15.99
CA ILE A 356 28.55 2.23 15.95
C ILE A 356 28.00 0.81 15.76
N GLU A 357 28.50 0.12 14.74
CA GLU A 357 28.13 -1.27 14.49
C GLU A 357 28.85 -2.20 15.47
N LEU A 358 28.05 -2.95 16.24
CA LEU A 358 28.53 -3.92 17.22
C LEU A 358 28.07 -5.31 16.77
N GLN A 359 29.03 -6.21 16.58
CA GLN A 359 28.75 -7.59 16.16
C GLN A 359 27.81 -8.28 17.17
N GLY A 360 26.84 -9.06 16.64
CA GLY A 360 25.92 -9.87 17.45
C GLY A 360 24.75 -9.13 18.10
N ARG A 361 24.67 -7.80 18.04
CA ARG A 361 23.52 -7.04 18.61
C ARG A 361 22.34 -6.87 17.67
N GLY A 362 22.53 -7.02 16.36
CA GLY A 362 21.49 -6.84 15.33
C GLY A 362 20.97 -5.41 15.13
N LYS A 363 21.21 -4.50 16.08
CA LYS A 363 20.99 -3.05 15.95
C LYS A 363 22.27 -2.28 16.30
N PRO A 364 22.66 -1.26 15.51
CA PRO A 364 23.78 -0.39 15.86
C PRO A 364 23.56 0.36 17.19
N TYR A 365 24.64 0.65 17.91
CA TYR A 365 24.61 1.50 19.10
C TYR A 365 24.61 2.98 18.68
N GLY A 366 23.50 3.68 18.91
CA GLY A 366 23.33 5.07 18.50
C GLY A 366 23.38 6.07 19.66
N PHE A 367 24.00 7.23 19.43
CA PHE A 367 24.09 8.34 20.40
C PHE A 367 24.29 9.68 19.70
N ALA A 368 24.03 10.79 20.39
CA ALA A 368 24.24 12.13 19.88
C ALA A 368 25.65 12.65 20.22
N VAL A 369 26.23 13.46 19.33
CA VAL A 369 27.53 14.13 19.53
C VAL A 369 27.35 15.33 20.45
N GLU A 370 27.47 15.13 21.76
CA GLU A 370 27.36 16.24 22.73
C GLU A 370 28.66 17.03 22.86
N ASN A 371 29.78 16.31 23.02
CA ASN A 371 31.12 16.85 23.19
C ASN A 371 32.03 16.32 22.08
N LEU A 372 32.61 17.26 21.32
CA LEU A 372 33.44 16.99 20.16
C LEU A 372 34.79 17.69 20.33
N THR A 373 35.88 16.95 20.14
CA THR A 373 37.25 17.50 20.15
C THR A 373 38.00 17.11 18.88
N ALA A 374 38.85 18.02 18.37
CA ALA A 374 39.70 17.80 17.21
C ALA A 374 41.17 17.70 17.64
N LEU A 375 41.95 16.86 16.96
CA LEU A 375 43.40 16.86 17.12
C LEU A 375 44.01 18.03 16.33
N SER A 376 44.68 18.95 17.03
CA SER A 376 45.39 20.08 16.44
C SER A 376 46.74 20.26 17.12
N ARG A 377 47.83 20.24 16.33
CA ARG A 377 49.22 20.36 16.82
C ARG A 377 49.54 19.43 18.00
N GLY A 378 49.07 18.18 17.94
CA GLY A 378 49.29 17.16 18.98
C GLY A 378 48.41 17.32 20.23
N ARG A 379 47.55 18.32 20.30
CA ARG A 379 46.61 18.55 21.43
C ARG A 379 45.17 18.40 20.96
N TRP A 380 44.32 17.93 21.88
CA TRP A 380 42.90 17.79 21.61
C TRP A 380 42.15 19.00 22.14
N ILE A 381 41.47 19.71 21.25
CA ILE A 381 40.77 20.95 21.56
C ILE A 381 39.26 20.79 21.33
N PRO A 382 38.40 21.31 22.21
CA PRO A 382 36.96 21.36 21.95
C PRO A 382 36.65 22.15 20.68
N VAL A 383 35.79 21.60 19.83
CA VAL A 383 35.34 22.24 18.60
C VAL A 383 33.84 22.07 18.42
N PHE A 384 33.22 22.96 17.65
CA PHE A 384 31.84 22.77 17.23
C PHE A 384 31.72 21.80 16.04
N GLN A 385 32.74 21.78 15.19
CA GLN A 385 32.80 20.98 13.97
C GLN A 385 34.22 20.48 13.72
N VAL A 386 34.34 19.26 13.21
CA VAL A 386 35.56 18.66 12.67
C VAL A 386 35.39 18.51 11.16
N GLN A 387 36.41 18.91 10.39
CA GLN A 387 36.42 18.75 8.93
C GLN A 387 36.72 17.31 8.54
N ALA A 388 36.30 16.90 7.34
CA ALA A 388 36.66 15.60 6.79
C ALA A 388 38.19 15.38 6.82
N GLY A 389 38.61 14.16 7.12
CA GLY A 389 40.03 13.77 7.17
C GLY A 389 40.79 14.20 8.43
N HIS A 390 40.17 14.92 9.36
CA HIS A 390 40.82 15.34 10.62
C HIS A 390 40.35 14.48 11.79
N SER A 391 41.26 13.99 12.64
CA SER A 391 40.90 13.12 13.76
C SER A 391 39.93 13.79 14.73
N ALA A 392 38.80 13.13 14.97
CA ALA A 392 37.77 13.52 15.91
C ALA A 392 37.81 12.60 17.13
N ALA A 393 37.58 13.16 18.31
CA ALA A 393 37.27 12.40 19.52
C ALA A 393 35.91 12.84 20.05
N VAL A 394 34.98 11.88 20.09
CA VAL A 394 33.57 12.09 20.48
C VAL A 394 33.33 11.36 21.79
N GLU A 395 32.83 12.09 22.78
CA GLU A 395 32.50 11.54 24.09
C GLU A 395 31.29 10.59 24.02
N LEU A 396 31.40 9.45 24.69
CA LEU A 396 30.37 8.42 24.77
C LEU A 396 29.42 8.68 25.96
N PRO A 397 28.13 8.31 25.86
CA PRO A 397 27.20 8.29 27.00
C PRO A 397 27.70 7.39 28.14
N GLU A 398 27.30 7.67 29.39
CA GLU A 398 27.81 6.93 30.56
C GLU A 398 27.50 5.43 30.53
N ASP A 399 26.35 5.04 29.97
CA ASP A 399 25.86 3.66 29.89
C ASP A 399 26.28 2.95 28.57
N HIS A 400 27.35 3.41 27.93
CA HIS A 400 27.78 2.86 26.65
C HIS A 400 28.25 1.38 26.76
N PRO A 401 27.97 0.55 25.74
CA PRO A 401 28.56 -0.79 25.65
C PRO A 401 30.06 -0.71 25.36
N ARG A 402 30.78 -1.82 25.53
CA ARG A 402 32.17 -1.92 25.08
C ARG A 402 32.26 -1.65 23.58
N ILE A 403 33.10 -0.68 23.21
CA ILE A 403 33.33 -0.28 21.81
C ILE A 403 34.63 -0.94 21.30
N PRO A 404 34.57 -1.84 20.31
CA PRO A 404 35.77 -2.47 19.76
C PRO A 404 36.50 -1.53 18.79
N ILE A 405 37.83 -1.63 18.79
CA ILE A 405 38.68 -0.99 17.76
C ILE A 405 38.35 -1.62 16.39
N GLY A 406 38.28 -0.79 15.35
CA GLY A 406 37.91 -1.18 13.99
C GLY A 406 36.41 -1.18 13.70
N ALA A 407 35.57 -0.99 14.73
CA ALA A 407 34.12 -0.94 14.57
C ALA A 407 33.70 0.16 13.58
N PRO A 408 32.82 -0.11 12.61
CA PRO A 408 32.29 0.91 11.71
C PRO A 408 31.52 2.01 12.45
N VAL A 409 31.83 3.26 12.14
CA VAL A 409 31.15 4.45 12.65
C VAL A 409 30.34 5.08 11.53
N HIS A 410 29.06 5.35 11.80
CA HIS A 410 28.11 5.92 10.86
C HIS A 410 27.53 7.24 11.38
N CYS A 411 27.30 8.22 10.50
CA CYS A 411 26.48 9.39 10.79
C CYS A 411 25.01 9.06 10.48
N SER A 412 24.18 9.04 11.52
CA SER A 412 22.75 8.72 11.49
C SER A 412 21.85 9.96 11.59
N SER A 413 22.41 11.13 11.90
CA SER A 413 21.70 12.41 11.84
C SER A 413 22.72 13.52 11.60
N SER A 414 22.44 14.43 10.67
CA SER A 414 23.32 15.57 10.36
C SER A 414 22.57 16.90 10.52
N GLN A 415 23.11 17.86 11.28
CA GLN A 415 22.52 19.20 11.42
C GLN A 415 22.67 20.03 10.13
N ALA A 416 23.78 19.85 9.41
CA ALA A 416 24.01 20.44 8.09
C ALA A 416 22.91 20.00 7.10
N VAL A 417 22.54 18.71 7.11
CA VAL A 417 21.45 18.21 6.27
C VAL A 417 20.10 18.79 6.69
N LYS A 418 19.81 18.91 7.99
CA LYS A 418 18.57 19.55 8.48
C LYS A 418 18.47 21.00 8.00
N SER A 419 19.59 21.72 8.04
CA SER A 419 19.67 23.12 7.62
C SER A 419 19.59 23.31 6.11
N ALA A 420 19.94 22.29 5.31
CA ALA A 420 19.91 22.34 3.86
C ALA A 420 18.50 22.28 3.23
N TYR A 421 17.48 21.83 3.99
CA TYR A 421 16.10 21.71 3.52
C TYR A 421 15.12 22.55 4.36
N PRO A 422 15.25 23.88 4.36
CA PRO A 422 14.27 24.73 5.02
C PRO A 422 12.94 24.66 4.25
N PHE A 423 11.83 24.52 4.96
CA PHE A 423 10.51 24.67 4.37
C PHE A 423 9.63 25.54 5.26
N ARG A 424 8.68 26.24 4.64
CA ARG A 424 7.71 27.08 5.35
C ARG A 424 6.38 26.37 5.37
N THR A 425 5.79 26.26 6.55
CA THR A 425 4.41 25.82 6.71
C THR A 425 3.49 27.03 6.53
N PRO A 426 2.51 26.99 5.62
CA PRO A 426 1.46 27.99 5.55
C PRO A 426 0.78 28.19 6.91
N ARG A 427 0.30 29.41 7.19
CA ARG A 427 -0.52 29.64 8.39
C ARG A 427 -1.81 28.80 8.27
N ALA A 428 -2.23 28.18 9.36
CA ALA A 428 -3.44 27.36 9.37
C ALA A 428 -4.65 28.14 8.82
N GLY A 429 -5.42 27.51 7.93
CA GLY A 429 -6.61 28.12 7.33
C GLY A 429 -6.32 29.12 6.20
N THR A 430 -5.05 29.31 5.81
CA THR A 430 -4.70 30.10 4.62
C THR A 430 -5.29 29.47 3.35
N TYR A 431 -5.18 28.15 3.24
CA TYR A 431 -5.68 27.39 2.12
C TYR A 431 -6.93 26.62 2.54
N LYS A 432 -8.08 26.98 1.97
CA LYS A 432 -9.35 26.30 2.17
C LYS A 432 -10.02 26.20 0.81
N ALA A 433 -10.56 25.03 0.47
CA ALA A 433 -11.41 24.90 -0.70
C ALA A 433 -12.61 25.83 -0.52
N ARG A 434 -12.72 26.88 -1.35
CA ARG A 434 -13.81 27.85 -1.29
C ARG A 434 -14.80 27.60 -2.39
N CYS A 435 -16.07 27.47 -2.01
CA CYS A 435 -17.20 27.35 -2.90
C CYS A 435 -17.67 28.76 -3.32
N PRO A 436 -17.67 29.07 -4.63
CA PRO A 436 -18.12 30.38 -5.12
C PRO A 436 -19.64 30.52 -4.94
N ALA A 437 -20.05 31.63 -4.33
CA ALA A 437 -21.43 32.00 -4.08
C ALA A 437 -21.81 33.29 -4.83
N SER A 438 -23.07 33.38 -5.23
CA SER A 438 -23.69 34.60 -5.72
C SER A 438 -24.68 35.12 -4.67
N ALA A 439 -24.59 36.40 -4.33
CA ALA A 439 -25.44 37.03 -3.33
C ALA A 439 -26.24 38.21 -3.89
N VAL A 440 -27.41 38.44 -3.32
CA VAL A 440 -28.27 39.61 -3.55
C VAL A 440 -28.56 40.25 -2.20
N VAL A 441 -28.42 41.57 -2.11
CA VAL A 441 -28.79 42.36 -0.94
C VAL A 441 -29.89 43.33 -1.35
N ASP A 442 -31.05 43.22 -0.72
CA ASP A 442 -32.20 44.10 -0.87
C ASP A 442 -32.29 45.02 0.36
N VAL A 443 -32.33 46.33 0.15
CA VAL A 443 -32.46 47.34 1.21
C VAL A 443 -33.87 47.96 1.16
N ASN A 444 -34.57 47.92 2.29
CA ASN A 444 -35.92 48.44 2.49
C ASN A 444 -35.95 49.40 3.70
N PRO A 445 -37.03 50.19 3.89
CA PRO A 445 -37.16 51.12 5.02
C PRO A 445 -37.04 50.46 6.39
N ASP A 446 -37.56 49.23 6.52
CA ASP A 446 -37.66 48.50 7.79
C ASP A 446 -36.48 47.53 8.01
N GLY A 447 -35.51 47.49 7.09
CA GLY A 447 -34.33 46.65 7.24
C GLY A 447 -33.68 46.24 5.92
N LEU A 448 -32.72 45.32 6.02
CA LEU A 448 -32.02 44.75 4.86
C LEU A 448 -32.23 43.23 4.81
N ALA A 449 -32.40 42.69 3.62
CA ALA A 449 -32.42 41.25 3.38
C ALA A 449 -31.23 40.85 2.49
N ALA A 450 -30.54 39.78 2.86
CA ALA A 450 -29.46 39.23 2.04
C ALA A 450 -29.78 37.77 1.73
N ALA A 451 -29.67 37.40 0.45
CA ALA A 451 -29.84 36.03 -0.03
C ALA A 451 -28.60 35.60 -0.80
N ALA A 452 -28.24 34.32 -0.70
CA ALA A 452 -27.13 33.77 -1.46
C ALA A 452 -27.47 32.38 -1.99
N ARG A 453 -26.85 32.06 -3.14
CA ARG A 453 -26.86 30.74 -3.76
C ARG A 453 -25.45 30.28 -4.09
N ALA A 454 -25.19 28.99 -3.97
CA ALA A 454 -23.94 28.35 -4.38
C ALA A 454 -24.21 26.91 -4.84
N GLU A 455 -23.30 26.34 -5.61
CA GLU A 455 -23.36 24.91 -5.96
C GLU A 455 -22.28 24.17 -5.17
N TRP A 456 -22.68 23.19 -4.35
CA TRP A 456 -21.77 22.39 -3.55
C TRP A 456 -22.12 20.91 -3.67
N GLY A 457 -21.14 20.10 -4.07
CA GLY A 457 -21.32 18.65 -4.14
C GLY A 457 -22.44 18.19 -5.08
N GLY A 458 -22.66 18.94 -6.17
CA GLY A 458 -23.73 18.71 -7.15
C GLY A 458 -25.13 19.18 -6.72
N MET A 459 -25.24 19.92 -5.61
CA MET A 459 -26.49 20.46 -5.10
C MET A 459 -26.45 21.99 -5.03
N GLU A 460 -27.61 22.61 -5.23
CA GLU A 460 -27.76 24.05 -5.03
C GLU A 460 -28.06 24.35 -3.55
N ILE A 461 -27.17 25.11 -2.92
CA ILE A 461 -27.31 25.64 -1.57
C ILE A 461 -27.92 27.03 -1.66
N ARG A 462 -29.04 27.28 -0.98
CA ARG A 462 -29.70 28.59 -0.92
C ARG A 462 -29.93 28.99 0.54
N SER A 463 -29.75 30.27 0.84
CA SER A 463 -30.04 30.82 2.16
C SER A 463 -30.46 32.27 2.07
N ARG A 464 -31.25 32.72 3.05
CA ARG A 464 -31.69 34.10 3.20
C ARG A 464 -31.63 34.51 4.67
N VAL A 465 -31.24 35.75 4.91
CA VAL A 465 -31.27 36.42 6.21
C VAL A 465 -31.95 37.77 6.07
N SER A 466 -32.49 38.28 7.17
CA SER A 466 -33.10 39.60 7.24
C SER A 466 -32.74 40.25 8.55
N ILE A 467 -32.27 41.50 8.49
CA ILE A 467 -31.89 42.30 9.65
C ILE A 467 -32.82 43.49 9.68
N GLY A 468 -33.59 43.59 10.77
CA GLY A 468 -34.46 44.74 11.02
C GLY A 468 -33.67 45.99 11.37
N GLY A 469 -34.16 47.15 10.95
CA GLY A 469 -33.60 48.44 11.29
C GLY A 469 -34.24 49.55 10.46
N THR A 470 -34.39 50.73 11.05
CA THR A 470 -34.87 51.92 10.35
C THR A 470 -33.70 52.65 9.70
N PHE A 471 -33.80 52.95 8.41
CA PHE A 471 -32.74 53.59 7.63
C PHE A 471 -33.17 54.95 7.08
N ASP A 472 -32.35 55.97 7.32
CA ASP A 472 -32.53 57.30 6.74
C ASP A 472 -32.12 57.33 5.26
N ALA A 473 -32.50 58.38 4.54
CA ALA A 473 -32.03 58.63 3.18
C ALA A 473 -30.50 58.77 3.14
N ALA A 474 -29.84 58.10 2.19
CA ALA A 474 -28.40 58.21 2.01
C ALA A 474 -28.02 59.56 1.41
N LYS A 475 -27.01 60.19 2.01
CA LYS A 475 -26.35 61.37 1.43
C LYS A 475 -25.69 61.07 0.07
N ASP A 476 -25.28 59.81 -0.12
CA ASP A 476 -24.65 59.31 -1.35
C ASP A 476 -24.99 57.81 -1.47
N VAL A 477 -25.89 57.48 -2.40
CA VAL A 477 -26.35 56.09 -2.63
C VAL A 477 -25.21 55.22 -3.16
N GLY A 478 -24.29 55.79 -3.95
CA GLY A 478 -23.12 55.09 -4.51
C GLY A 478 -22.20 54.58 -3.40
N LYS A 479 -21.91 55.41 -2.40
CA LYS A 479 -21.11 55.02 -1.23
C LYS A 479 -21.76 53.90 -0.41
N THR A 480 -23.09 53.87 -0.30
CA THR A 480 -23.79 52.77 0.38
C THR A 480 -23.63 51.45 -0.38
N VAL A 481 -23.70 51.48 -1.72
CA VAL A 481 -23.48 50.30 -2.56
C VAL A 481 -22.02 49.82 -2.50
N GLU A 482 -21.05 50.73 -2.52
CA GLU A 482 -19.63 50.40 -2.32
C GLU A 482 -19.36 49.80 -0.94
N ALA A 483 -19.99 50.34 0.11
CA ALA A 483 -19.88 49.80 1.47
C ALA A 483 -20.44 48.37 1.55
N ALA A 484 -21.56 48.08 0.88
CA ALA A 484 -22.10 46.72 0.77
C ALA A 484 -21.15 45.79 0.01
N ARG A 485 -20.60 46.21 -1.14
CA ARG A 485 -19.59 45.45 -1.89
C ARG A 485 -18.37 45.14 -1.04
N ARG A 486 -17.84 46.13 -0.33
CA ARG A 486 -16.68 45.95 0.57
C ARG A 486 -17.02 44.98 1.70
N ALA A 487 -18.15 45.17 2.38
CA ALA A 487 -18.56 44.29 3.47
C ALA A 487 -18.73 42.83 3.02
N PHE A 488 -19.32 42.59 1.85
CA PHE A 488 -19.57 41.25 1.29
C PHE A 488 -18.34 40.62 0.63
N SER A 489 -17.32 41.41 0.25
CA SER A 489 -16.04 40.91 -0.26
C SER A 489 -15.07 40.43 0.83
N GLU A 490 -15.33 40.74 2.10
CA GLU A 490 -14.48 40.28 3.20
C GLU A 490 -14.48 38.75 3.31
N ILE A 491 -13.29 38.17 3.43
CA ILE A 491 -13.10 36.72 3.61
C ILE A 491 -13.96 36.22 4.78
N SER A 492 -14.70 35.13 4.56
CA SER A 492 -15.46 34.43 5.60
C SER A 492 -14.68 33.25 6.16
N SER A 493 -14.97 32.85 7.40
CA SER A 493 -14.45 31.61 8.01
C SER A 493 -15.13 30.35 7.43
N THR A 494 -16.26 30.51 6.75
CA THR A 494 -17.04 29.42 6.13
C THR A 494 -16.38 28.92 4.85
N ARG A 495 -16.92 27.85 4.26
CA ARG A 495 -16.47 27.35 2.95
C ARG A 495 -16.92 28.22 1.78
N PHE A 496 -17.78 29.22 1.98
CA PHE A 496 -18.32 30.05 0.91
C PHE A 496 -17.56 31.35 0.72
N GLU A 497 -17.41 31.74 -0.55
CA GLU A 497 -16.83 32.99 -1.01
C GLU A 497 -17.80 33.70 -1.96
N ILE A 498 -18.23 34.91 -1.63
CA ILE A 498 -19.11 35.69 -2.50
C ILE A 498 -18.29 36.27 -3.65
N ARG A 499 -18.46 35.72 -4.85
CA ARG A 499 -17.79 36.20 -6.07
C ARG A 499 -18.65 37.16 -6.88
N SER A 500 -19.97 37.09 -6.72
CA SER A 500 -20.92 37.97 -7.38
C SER A 500 -21.89 38.55 -6.37
N LEU A 501 -22.08 39.87 -6.39
CA LEU A 501 -22.99 40.60 -5.51
C LEU A 501 -23.83 41.60 -6.30
N ALA A 502 -25.15 41.46 -6.20
CA ALA A 502 -26.11 42.47 -6.62
C ALA A 502 -26.65 43.22 -5.39
N VAL A 503 -26.65 44.55 -5.42
CA VAL A 503 -27.21 45.39 -4.35
C VAL A 503 -28.39 46.17 -4.91
N ARG A 504 -29.57 46.00 -4.31
CA ARG A 504 -30.83 46.64 -4.70
C ARG A 504 -31.24 47.60 -3.59
N ASN A 505 -31.14 48.89 -3.87
CA ASN A 505 -31.49 49.98 -2.95
C ASN A 505 -32.33 51.04 -3.68
N PRO A 506 -33.59 50.71 -4.07
CA PRO A 506 -34.40 51.57 -4.92
C PRO A 506 -34.81 52.89 -4.23
N MET A 507 -34.81 52.91 -2.90
CA MET A 507 -35.19 54.08 -2.08
C MET A 507 -33.99 54.93 -1.65
N GLY A 508 -32.77 54.55 -2.07
CA GLY A 508 -31.56 55.33 -1.77
C GLY A 508 -31.25 55.45 -0.27
N LEU A 509 -31.49 54.41 0.52
CA LEU A 509 -31.34 54.42 1.98
C LEU A 509 -29.89 54.22 2.42
N PHE A 510 -29.51 54.79 3.56
CA PHE A 510 -28.21 54.59 4.21
C PHE A 510 -28.26 53.37 5.12
N VAL A 511 -27.37 52.40 4.88
CA VAL A 511 -27.24 51.23 5.75
C VAL A 511 -25.87 51.23 6.42
N PRO A 512 -25.81 51.17 7.76
CA PRO A 512 -24.55 51.02 8.48
C PRO A 512 -23.74 49.79 8.01
N ALA A 513 -22.43 49.96 7.78
CA ALA A 513 -21.55 48.85 7.42
C ALA A 513 -21.54 47.71 8.45
N SER A 514 -21.83 47.99 9.72
CA SER A 514 -21.98 46.98 10.77
C SER A 514 -23.12 46.00 10.48
N LEU A 515 -24.27 46.49 10.02
CA LEU A 515 -25.44 45.65 9.67
C LEU A 515 -25.17 44.86 8.40
N MET A 516 -24.49 45.44 7.40
CA MET A 516 -24.05 44.71 6.21
C MET A 516 -23.09 43.56 6.56
N LYS A 517 -22.13 43.80 7.47
CA LYS A 517 -21.22 42.76 7.98
C LYS A 517 -21.95 41.71 8.79
N GLN A 518 -22.93 42.10 9.61
CA GLN A 518 -23.79 41.15 10.32
C GLN A 518 -24.58 40.27 9.36
N ALA A 519 -25.21 40.86 8.33
CA ALA A 519 -25.98 40.14 7.32
C ALA A 519 -25.12 39.13 6.59
N ARG A 520 -23.91 39.52 6.17
CA ARG A 520 -22.93 38.59 5.58
C ARG A 520 -22.63 37.44 6.53
N ARG A 521 -22.27 37.72 7.79
CA ARG A 521 -21.89 36.67 8.76
C ARG A 521 -23.02 35.67 8.99
N GLU A 522 -24.24 36.15 9.23
CA GLU A 522 -25.41 35.29 9.41
C GLU A 522 -25.75 34.50 8.14
N LEU A 523 -25.65 35.14 6.96
CA LEU A 523 -25.91 34.48 5.68
C LEU A 523 -24.91 33.36 5.42
N MET A 524 -23.62 33.63 5.59
CA MET A 524 -22.56 32.64 5.39
C MET A 524 -22.70 31.48 6.39
N ALA A 525 -23.06 31.77 7.66
CA ALA A 525 -23.32 30.74 8.66
C ALA A 525 -24.50 29.83 8.26
N ARG A 526 -25.63 30.41 7.82
CA ARG A 526 -26.78 29.61 7.33
C ARG A 526 -26.43 28.78 6.09
N MET A 527 -25.62 29.31 5.18
CA MET A 527 -25.14 28.54 4.03
C MET A 527 -24.27 27.35 4.45
N GLU A 528 -23.39 27.54 5.44
CA GLU A 528 -22.56 26.48 5.99
C GLU A 528 -23.41 25.38 6.64
N ASP A 529 -24.40 25.75 7.45
CA ASP A 529 -25.34 24.80 8.07
C ASP A 529 -26.13 24.01 7.01
N GLU A 530 -26.60 24.70 5.96
CA GLU A 530 -27.30 24.05 4.84
C GLU A 530 -26.39 23.08 4.07
N ALA A 531 -25.13 23.45 3.85
CA ALA A 531 -24.16 22.59 3.19
C ALA A 531 -23.85 21.33 4.00
N LEU A 532 -23.72 21.46 5.33
CA LEU A 532 -23.54 20.32 6.23
C LEU A 532 -24.74 19.39 6.21
N ARG A 533 -25.97 19.92 6.29
CA ARG A 533 -27.20 19.13 6.16
C ARG A 533 -27.28 18.39 4.83
N CYS A 534 -26.96 19.06 3.72
CA CYS A 534 -26.93 18.44 2.39
C CYS A 534 -25.85 17.34 2.28
N ALA A 535 -24.67 17.55 2.87
CA ALA A 535 -23.61 16.53 2.90
C ALA A 535 -24.03 15.29 3.70
N ASP A 536 -24.63 15.48 4.87
CA ASP A 536 -25.11 14.37 5.70
C ASP A 536 -26.26 13.60 5.03
N ALA A 537 -27.17 14.30 4.37
CA ALA A 537 -28.24 13.67 3.58
C ALA A 537 -27.68 12.83 2.42
N ARG A 538 -26.69 13.34 1.67
CA ARG A 538 -26.03 12.60 0.59
C ARG A 538 -25.28 11.37 1.11
N LYS A 539 -24.56 11.49 2.23
CA LYS A 539 -23.93 10.36 2.91
C LYS A 539 -24.94 9.29 3.33
N ALA A 540 -26.05 9.70 3.96
CA ALA A 540 -27.14 8.78 4.31
C ALA A 540 -27.73 8.08 3.08
N GLN A 541 -27.98 8.82 2.00
CA GLN A 541 -28.50 8.27 0.75
C GLN A 541 -27.50 7.30 0.10
N ALA A 542 -26.22 7.63 0.07
CA ALA A 542 -25.15 6.77 -0.47
C ALA A 542 -25.07 5.45 0.30
N ARG A 543 -25.04 5.50 1.64
CA ARG A 543 -25.07 4.30 2.50
C ARG A 543 -26.30 3.44 2.26
N MET A 544 -27.48 4.06 2.23
CA MET A 544 -28.74 3.36 2.00
C MET A 544 -28.76 2.70 0.62
N ARG A 545 -28.37 3.42 -0.43
CA ARG A 545 -28.28 2.90 -1.80
C ARG A 545 -27.37 1.68 -1.88
N ILE A 546 -26.14 1.76 -1.35
CA ILE A 546 -25.20 0.65 -1.39
C ILE A 546 -25.73 -0.56 -0.60
N GLN A 547 -26.31 -0.36 0.58
CA GLN A 547 -26.88 -1.46 1.35
C GLN A 547 -28.07 -2.10 0.64
N GLN A 548 -28.94 -1.32 -0.01
CA GLN A 548 -30.05 -1.82 -0.81
C GLN A 548 -29.56 -2.61 -2.03
N GLU A 549 -28.60 -2.08 -2.79
CA GLU A 549 -28.01 -2.77 -3.94
C GLU A 549 -27.41 -4.13 -3.53
N LEU A 550 -26.67 -4.18 -2.43
CA LEU A 550 -26.09 -5.43 -1.92
C LEU A 550 -27.18 -6.39 -1.43
N ALA A 551 -28.19 -5.90 -0.70
CA ALA A 551 -29.29 -6.74 -0.24
C ALA A 551 -30.08 -7.33 -1.43
N GLN A 552 -30.32 -6.55 -2.47
CA GLN A 552 -31.00 -6.98 -3.70
C GLN A 552 -30.15 -7.97 -4.49
N HIS A 553 -28.83 -7.74 -4.60
CA HIS A 553 -27.92 -8.63 -5.32
C HIS A 553 -27.94 -10.05 -4.74
N PHE A 554 -28.09 -10.16 -3.41
CA PHE A 554 -28.16 -11.44 -2.71
C PHE A 554 -29.58 -11.83 -2.27
N ALA A 555 -30.61 -11.19 -2.83
CA ALA A 555 -32.01 -11.54 -2.60
C ALA A 555 -32.40 -12.71 -3.53
N GLY A 556 -31.99 -13.92 -3.18
CA GLY A 556 -32.38 -15.16 -3.85
C GLY A 556 -32.88 -16.21 -2.86
N ASP A 557 -33.61 -17.20 -3.35
CA ASP A 557 -34.02 -18.35 -2.55
C ASP A 557 -32.78 -19.09 -2.05
N ARG A 558 -32.66 -19.18 -0.72
CA ARG A 558 -31.59 -19.93 -0.07
C ARG A 558 -31.76 -21.39 -0.46
N HIS A 559 -30.78 -21.96 -1.15
CA HIS A 559 -30.81 -23.40 -1.35
C HIS A 559 -30.62 -24.09 -0.01
N ALA A 560 -31.68 -24.76 0.46
CA ALA A 560 -31.56 -25.79 1.48
C ALA A 560 -30.91 -27.02 0.83
N ALA A 561 -29.61 -26.94 0.54
CA ALA A 561 -28.86 -28.15 0.27
C ALA A 561 -28.82 -28.96 1.57
N ASP A 562 -29.31 -30.19 1.54
CA ASP A 562 -29.38 -31.07 2.73
C ASP A 562 -28.00 -31.47 3.27
N CYS A 563 -26.93 -31.29 2.49
CA CYS A 563 -25.55 -31.62 2.87
C CYS A 563 -24.57 -30.56 2.30
N PRO A 564 -23.53 -30.16 3.05
CA PRO A 564 -22.51 -29.24 2.53
C PRO A 564 -21.61 -29.89 1.48
N ASP A 565 -21.20 -29.09 0.50
CA ASP A 565 -20.26 -29.50 -0.56
C ASP A 565 -18.81 -29.37 -0.09
N TRP A 566 -17.97 -30.33 -0.48
CA TRP A 566 -16.55 -30.37 -0.13
C TRP A 566 -15.65 -30.42 -1.35
N SER A 567 -14.82 -29.41 -1.53
CA SER A 567 -13.77 -29.38 -2.55
C SER A 567 -12.40 -29.73 -1.97
N LEU A 568 -11.57 -30.42 -2.77
CA LEU A 568 -10.19 -30.74 -2.45
C LEU A 568 -9.26 -30.02 -3.43
N LEU A 569 -8.39 -29.14 -2.94
CA LEU A 569 -7.38 -28.47 -3.76
C LEU A 569 -6.01 -29.09 -3.49
N VAL A 570 -5.34 -29.52 -4.55
CA VAL A 570 -3.97 -30.05 -4.53
C VAL A 570 -3.10 -29.32 -5.54
N ASP A 571 -1.81 -29.23 -5.26
CA ASP A 571 -0.81 -28.68 -6.19
C ASP A 571 0.19 -29.72 -6.69
N ARG A 572 -0.01 -30.99 -6.31
CA ARG A 572 0.78 -32.15 -6.73
C ARG A 572 -0.11 -33.32 -7.08
N ALA A 573 0.18 -33.97 -8.19
CA ALA A 573 -0.49 -35.15 -8.70
C ALA A 573 -0.37 -36.34 -7.73
N GLU A 574 0.78 -36.49 -7.07
CA GLU A 574 1.03 -37.60 -6.13
C GLU A 574 0.03 -37.64 -4.96
N TYR A 575 -0.51 -36.49 -4.55
CA TYR A 575 -1.44 -36.39 -3.41
C TYR A 575 -2.75 -37.12 -3.67
N VAL A 576 -3.32 -36.97 -4.86
CA VAL A 576 -4.55 -37.67 -5.25
C VAL A 576 -4.27 -39.03 -5.87
N GLY A 577 -3.10 -39.21 -6.50
CA GLY A 577 -2.68 -40.48 -7.11
C GLY A 577 -2.67 -41.65 -6.12
N ALA A 578 -2.32 -41.39 -4.86
CA ALA A 578 -2.26 -42.38 -3.79
C ALA A 578 -3.50 -42.38 -2.86
N MET A 579 -4.49 -41.55 -3.15
CA MET A 579 -5.71 -41.45 -2.35
C MET A 579 -6.73 -42.52 -2.77
N PRO A 580 -7.44 -43.18 -1.83
CA PRO A 580 -8.47 -44.16 -2.16
C PRO A 580 -9.59 -43.54 -3.03
N GLU A 581 -10.08 -44.28 -4.03
CA GLU A 581 -11.17 -43.80 -4.89
C GLU A 581 -12.44 -43.51 -4.06
N SER A 582 -12.69 -44.27 -3.00
CA SER A 582 -13.77 -44.00 -2.04
C SER A 582 -13.66 -42.61 -1.42
N ASP A 583 -12.46 -42.14 -1.11
CA ASP A 583 -12.26 -40.82 -0.53
C ASP A 583 -12.39 -39.72 -1.59
N LEU A 584 -11.90 -39.97 -2.82
CA LEU A 584 -12.04 -39.04 -3.94
C LEU A 584 -13.51 -38.86 -4.36
N SER A 585 -14.28 -39.93 -4.41
CA SER A 585 -15.71 -39.91 -4.78
C SER A 585 -16.56 -39.02 -3.86
N GLN A 586 -16.09 -38.75 -2.64
CA GLN A 586 -16.74 -37.89 -1.68
C GLN A 586 -16.51 -36.39 -1.91
N ALA A 587 -15.56 -36.00 -2.78
CA ALA A 587 -15.28 -34.61 -3.10
C ALA A 587 -16.27 -34.10 -4.16
N SER A 588 -17.00 -33.01 -3.88
CA SER A 588 -17.85 -32.33 -4.88
C SER A 588 -17.05 -31.78 -6.05
N GLU A 589 -15.80 -31.39 -5.81
CA GLU A 589 -14.86 -30.96 -6.85
C GLU A 589 -13.41 -31.23 -6.42
N VAL A 590 -12.55 -31.62 -7.36
CA VAL A 590 -11.10 -31.69 -7.15
C VAL A 590 -10.42 -30.63 -8.01
N ILE A 591 -9.60 -29.79 -7.35
CA ILE A 591 -8.97 -28.62 -7.92
C ILE A 591 -7.46 -28.85 -8.03
N PHE A 592 -6.91 -28.81 -9.24
CA PHE A 592 -5.49 -28.96 -9.51
C PHE A 592 -4.84 -27.60 -9.73
N ARG A 593 -3.99 -27.17 -8.79
CA ARG A 593 -3.25 -25.91 -8.89
C ARG A 593 -2.02 -26.05 -9.77
N LEU A 594 -1.87 -25.15 -10.75
CA LEU A 594 -0.65 -25.07 -11.56
C LEU A 594 0.51 -24.50 -10.73
N GLY A 595 1.73 -24.99 -10.97
CA GLY A 595 2.95 -24.37 -10.44
C GLY A 595 4.02 -25.33 -9.90
N CYS A 596 3.64 -26.39 -9.18
CA CYS A 596 4.62 -27.35 -8.64
C CYS A 596 4.95 -28.43 -9.68
N ASP A 597 3.95 -29.19 -10.14
CA ASP A 597 4.16 -30.32 -11.06
C ASP A 597 4.19 -29.92 -12.53
N ARG A 598 4.89 -30.70 -13.36
CA ARG A 598 4.87 -30.53 -14.81
C ARG A 598 3.43 -30.67 -15.32
N LEU A 599 3.04 -29.83 -16.28
CA LEU A 599 1.67 -29.80 -16.79
C LEU A 599 1.15 -31.18 -17.23
N GLY A 600 1.98 -31.97 -17.91
CA GLY A 600 1.60 -33.30 -18.40
C GLY A 600 1.29 -34.30 -17.28
N ASP A 601 2.02 -34.24 -16.17
CA ASP A 601 1.79 -35.11 -15.01
C ASP A 601 0.50 -34.74 -14.30
N LEU A 602 0.30 -33.44 -14.09
CA LEU A 602 -0.90 -32.89 -13.47
C LEU A 602 -2.16 -33.19 -14.31
N GLU A 603 -2.09 -33.02 -15.64
CA GLU A 603 -3.23 -33.29 -16.51
C GLU A 603 -3.57 -34.79 -16.57
N ARG A 604 -2.55 -35.67 -16.64
CA ARG A 604 -2.77 -37.13 -16.62
C ARG A 604 -3.55 -37.52 -15.37
N GLU A 605 -3.15 -36.99 -14.23
CA GLU A 605 -3.83 -37.24 -12.96
C GLU A 605 -5.23 -36.63 -12.91
N ALA A 606 -5.40 -35.42 -13.42
CA ALA A 606 -6.71 -34.78 -13.56
C ALA A 606 -7.68 -35.60 -14.42
N ARG A 607 -7.20 -36.26 -15.49
CA ARG A 607 -8.01 -37.18 -16.29
C ARG A 607 -8.42 -38.42 -15.50
N ARG A 608 -7.50 -39.02 -14.73
CA ARG A 608 -7.80 -40.16 -13.86
C ARG A 608 -8.87 -39.81 -12.83
N VAL A 609 -8.68 -38.71 -12.10
CA VAL A 609 -9.67 -38.22 -11.13
C VAL A 609 -11.00 -37.90 -11.83
N GLY A 610 -10.97 -37.30 -13.01
CA GLY A 610 -12.18 -37.04 -13.81
C GLY A 610 -12.96 -38.30 -14.21
N ASN A 611 -12.29 -39.44 -14.38
CA ASN A 611 -12.97 -40.72 -14.62
C ASN A 611 -13.66 -41.28 -13.36
N ILE A 612 -13.23 -40.86 -12.16
CA ILE A 612 -13.79 -41.29 -10.88
C ILE A 612 -14.97 -40.40 -10.47
N ILE A 613 -14.78 -39.07 -10.51
CA ILE A 613 -15.77 -38.12 -9.97
C ILE A 613 -16.60 -37.39 -11.03
N GLY A 614 -16.27 -37.57 -12.31
CA GLY A 614 -16.81 -36.80 -13.43
C GLY A 614 -15.83 -35.70 -13.86
N ARG A 615 -15.62 -35.56 -15.17
CA ARG A 615 -14.69 -34.57 -15.75
C ARG A 615 -15.11 -33.13 -15.45
N ASP A 616 -16.40 -32.89 -15.35
CA ASP A 616 -16.98 -31.60 -14.99
C ASP A 616 -16.86 -31.29 -13.48
N ARG A 617 -16.34 -32.21 -12.67
CA ARG A 617 -16.01 -31.98 -11.25
C ARG A 617 -14.51 -31.85 -11.02
N VAL A 618 -13.76 -31.60 -12.09
CA VAL A 618 -12.32 -31.30 -12.04
C VAL A 618 -12.08 -29.88 -12.52
N ARG A 619 -11.36 -29.10 -11.71
CA ARG A 619 -11.05 -27.69 -11.95
C ARG A 619 -9.54 -27.46 -11.93
N PHE A 620 -9.04 -26.52 -12.70
CA PHE A 620 -7.66 -26.05 -12.59
C PHE A 620 -7.58 -24.71 -11.85
N SER A 621 -6.56 -24.50 -11.04
CA SER A 621 -6.35 -23.24 -10.31
C SER A 621 -5.04 -22.59 -10.69
N LEU A 622 -5.05 -21.27 -10.90
CA LEU A 622 -3.87 -20.47 -11.17
C LEU A 622 -3.22 -20.01 -9.85
N PRO A 623 -1.88 -19.98 -9.74
CA PRO A 623 -1.22 -19.38 -8.60
C PRO A 623 -1.43 -17.86 -8.59
N PRO A 624 -1.31 -17.20 -7.43
CA PRO A 624 -1.50 -15.74 -7.32
C PRO A 624 -0.44 -14.93 -8.09
N VAL A 625 0.73 -15.51 -8.34
CA VAL A 625 1.82 -14.89 -9.11
C VAL A 625 2.07 -15.73 -10.38
N LEU A 626 1.89 -15.11 -11.54
CA LEU A 626 2.06 -15.70 -12.87
C LEU A 626 3.35 -15.25 -13.58
N ARG A 627 4.18 -14.48 -12.87
CA ARG A 627 5.48 -14.04 -13.39
C ARG A 627 6.38 -15.24 -13.70
N GLY A 628 7.12 -15.15 -14.82
CA GLY A 628 7.91 -16.23 -15.40
C GLY A 628 8.90 -16.86 -14.44
N MET A 629 8.49 -17.96 -13.81
CA MET A 629 9.41 -18.88 -13.16
C MET A 629 10.30 -19.50 -14.23
N PRO A 630 11.63 -19.61 -14.02
CA PRO A 630 12.51 -20.27 -14.98
C PRO A 630 11.97 -21.65 -15.40
N GLY A 631 11.72 -21.81 -16.70
CA GLY A 631 11.18 -23.04 -17.29
C GLY A 631 9.64 -23.16 -17.29
N ARG A 632 8.88 -22.15 -16.85
CA ARG A 632 7.41 -22.12 -16.95
C ARG A 632 6.88 -20.94 -17.74
N ASP A 633 5.80 -21.21 -18.46
CA ASP A 633 5.02 -20.23 -19.21
C ASP A 633 3.54 -20.52 -18.95
N PHE A 634 2.98 -19.88 -17.92
CA PHE A 634 1.60 -20.12 -17.51
C PHE A 634 0.60 -19.79 -18.61
N ARG A 635 0.87 -18.77 -19.46
CA ARG A 635 -0.01 -18.44 -20.58
C ARG A 635 -0.08 -19.60 -21.57
N ARG A 636 1.05 -20.22 -21.90
CA ARG A 636 1.07 -21.42 -22.74
C ARG A 636 0.40 -22.62 -22.06
N GLU A 637 0.62 -22.82 -20.77
CA GLU A 637 -0.03 -23.91 -20.01
C GLU A 637 -1.56 -23.74 -19.99
N ILE A 638 -2.06 -22.53 -19.75
CA ILE A 638 -3.49 -22.19 -19.79
C ILE A 638 -4.08 -22.51 -21.17
N ARG A 639 -3.48 -21.98 -22.24
CA ARG A 639 -3.94 -22.25 -23.62
C ARG A 639 -3.97 -23.74 -23.94
N THR A 640 -2.93 -24.46 -23.56
CA THR A 640 -2.85 -25.91 -23.78
C THR A 640 -4.00 -26.66 -23.12
N LEU A 641 -4.34 -26.34 -21.87
CA LEU A 641 -5.45 -26.97 -21.16
C LEU A 641 -6.82 -26.54 -21.72
N LEU A 642 -6.96 -25.27 -22.12
CA LEU A 642 -8.15 -24.78 -22.80
C LEU A 642 -8.34 -25.49 -24.15
N ASP A 643 -7.32 -25.65 -24.97
CA ASP A 643 -7.43 -26.37 -26.25
C ASP A 643 -7.81 -27.84 -26.05
N ARG A 644 -7.40 -28.44 -24.91
CA ARG A 644 -7.76 -29.80 -24.49
C ARG A 644 -9.14 -29.91 -23.80
N GLY A 645 -9.94 -28.86 -23.84
CA GLY A 645 -11.33 -28.86 -23.37
C GLY A 645 -11.50 -28.75 -21.85
N TRP A 646 -10.47 -28.33 -21.10
CA TRP A 646 -10.63 -28.01 -19.68
C TRP A 646 -11.25 -26.61 -19.55
N ARG A 647 -12.46 -26.52 -18.98
CA ARG A 647 -13.28 -25.29 -18.97
C ARG A 647 -13.59 -24.73 -17.58
N ARG A 648 -13.23 -25.45 -16.52
CA ARG A 648 -13.42 -25.03 -15.13
C ARG A 648 -12.11 -24.56 -14.54
N TRP A 649 -12.08 -23.32 -14.09
CA TRP A 649 -10.89 -22.64 -13.63
C TRP A 649 -11.10 -21.88 -12.32
N GLN A 650 -9.99 -21.58 -11.65
CA GLN A 650 -9.94 -20.68 -10.51
C GLN A 650 -8.85 -19.63 -10.73
N ALA A 651 -9.21 -18.36 -10.54
CA ALA A 651 -8.30 -17.23 -10.63
C ALA A 651 -7.93 -16.73 -9.23
N ALA A 652 -6.64 -16.60 -8.98
CA ALA A 652 -6.09 -16.09 -7.71
C ALA A 652 -5.52 -14.66 -7.85
N SER A 653 -5.67 -14.01 -9.01
CA SER A 653 -5.18 -12.65 -9.27
C SER A 653 -5.94 -12.03 -10.45
N LEU A 654 -5.85 -10.70 -10.58
CA LEU A 654 -6.39 -10.00 -11.75
C LEU A 654 -5.66 -10.42 -13.04
N ASP A 655 -4.37 -10.70 -12.93
CA ASP A 655 -3.53 -11.25 -14.00
C ASP A 655 -4.10 -12.57 -14.53
N GLY A 656 -4.31 -13.55 -13.64
CA GLY A 656 -4.83 -14.85 -14.02
C GLY A 656 -6.27 -14.80 -14.49
N TRP A 657 -7.09 -13.94 -13.90
CA TRP A 657 -8.45 -13.72 -14.37
C TRP A 657 -8.47 -13.27 -15.83
N ASN A 658 -7.65 -12.29 -16.20
CA ASN A 658 -7.61 -11.82 -17.58
C ASN A 658 -7.11 -12.88 -18.58
N GLU A 659 -6.07 -13.65 -18.21
CA GLU A 659 -5.55 -14.71 -19.08
C GLU A 659 -6.60 -15.80 -19.37
N LEU A 660 -7.45 -16.12 -18.39
CA LEU A 660 -8.55 -17.07 -18.59
C LEU A 660 -9.65 -16.53 -19.51
N LEU A 661 -9.97 -15.23 -19.42
CA LEU A 661 -10.93 -14.59 -20.31
C LEU A 661 -10.39 -14.45 -21.75
N ASP A 662 -9.17 -13.95 -21.91
CA ASP A 662 -8.54 -13.76 -23.23
C ASP A 662 -8.38 -15.09 -23.99
N GLY A 663 -8.19 -16.21 -23.27
CA GLY A 663 -7.98 -17.54 -23.85
C GLY A 663 -9.26 -18.32 -24.17
N SER A 664 -10.45 -17.85 -23.79
CA SER A 664 -11.67 -18.67 -23.77
C SER A 664 -12.73 -18.24 -24.81
N ALA A 665 -12.46 -18.51 -26.09
CA ALA A 665 -13.42 -18.28 -27.18
C ALA A 665 -14.76 -19.09 -27.05
N GLY A 666 -14.85 -20.04 -26.10
CA GLY A 666 -16.03 -20.89 -25.88
C GLY A 666 -16.61 -20.86 -24.46
N GLY A 667 -16.31 -19.81 -23.67
CA GLY A 667 -16.75 -19.66 -22.28
C GLY A 667 -15.99 -20.55 -21.29
N VAL A 668 -15.80 -20.07 -20.07
CA VAL A 668 -15.14 -20.78 -18.97
C VAL A 668 -15.87 -20.48 -17.67
N ASP A 669 -16.03 -21.51 -16.83
CA ASP A 669 -16.53 -21.34 -15.47
C ASP A 669 -15.34 -20.98 -14.57
N ILE A 670 -15.30 -19.74 -14.08
CA ILE A 670 -14.21 -19.23 -13.26
C ILE A 670 -14.70 -19.00 -11.82
N TRP A 671 -13.94 -19.50 -10.85
CA TRP A 671 -14.10 -19.17 -9.43
C TRP A 671 -13.01 -18.19 -8.97
N ALA A 672 -13.35 -17.29 -8.06
CA ALA A 672 -12.40 -16.37 -7.44
C ALA A 672 -11.77 -17.04 -6.21
N ASP A 673 -10.45 -17.12 -6.16
CA ASP A 673 -9.73 -17.62 -4.98
C ASP A 673 -9.46 -16.53 -3.94
N TRP A 674 -9.09 -16.96 -2.74
CA TRP A 674 -8.89 -16.09 -1.58
C TRP A 674 -7.91 -14.92 -1.77
N PRO A 675 -6.87 -14.96 -2.64
CA PRO A 675 -5.98 -13.82 -2.81
C PRO A 675 -6.63 -12.63 -3.55
N LEU A 676 -7.87 -12.77 -4.03
CA LEU A 676 -8.70 -11.63 -4.48
C LEU A 676 -9.40 -10.90 -3.31
N HIS A 677 -9.10 -11.29 -2.06
CA HIS A 677 -9.43 -10.57 -0.82
C HIS A 677 -10.93 -10.34 -0.57
N VAL A 678 -11.72 -11.40 -0.63
CA VAL A 678 -13.15 -11.31 -0.28
C VAL A 678 -13.32 -11.31 1.23
N LEU A 679 -13.47 -10.10 1.79
CA LEU A 679 -13.73 -9.82 3.22
C LEU A 679 -15.01 -9.00 3.44
N ASN A 680 -15.77 -8.73 2.39
CA ASN A 680 -17.04 -8.02 2.44
C ASN A 680 -17.93 -8.39 1.24
N ARG A 681 -19.24 -8.16 1.38
CA ARG A 681 -20.24 -8.46 0.35
C ARG A 681 -20.09 -7.59 -0.91
N ALA A 682 -19.51 -6.40 -0.82
CA ALA A 682 -19.28 -5.56 -2.00
C ALA A 682 -18.17 -6.12 -2.91
N SER A 683 -17.10 -6.67 -2.33
CA SER A 683 -16.06 -7.39 -3.08
C SER A 683 -16.62 -8.67 -3.70
N ALA A 684 -17.44 -9.42 -2.96
CA ALA A 684 -18.13 -10.59 -3.49
C ALA A 684 -19.04 -10.22 -4.68
N ALA A 685 -19.91 -9.22 -4.52
CA ALA A 685 -20.79 -8.75 -5.57
C ALA A 685 -20.00 -8.25 -6.79
N CYS A 686 -18.90 -7.51 -6.61
CA CYS A 686 -18.03 -7.05 -7.69
C CYS A 686 -17.53 -8.22 -8.56
N LEU A 687 -17.08 -9.30 -7.93
CA LEU A 687 -16.59 -10.49 -8.64
C LEU A 687 -17.74 -11.26 -9.31
N LEU A 688 -18.85 -11.50 -8.61
CA LEU A 688 -20.01 -12.23 -9.16
C LEU A 688 -20.65 -11.48 -10.33
N GLU A 689 -20.83 -10.16 -10.24
CA GLU A 689 -21.29 -9.29 -11.33
C GLU A 689 -20.36 -9.35 -12.56
N SER A 690 -19.09 -9.68 -12.35
CA SER A 690 -18.08 -9.79 -13.40
C SER A 690 -17.95 -11.20 -14.00
N GLY A 691 -18.88 -12.12 -13.67
CA GLY A 691 -18.99 -13.44 -14.29
C GLY A 691 -18.34 -14.58 -13.51
N PHE A 692 -17.88 -14.37 -12.29
CA PHE A 692 -17.41 -15.47 -11.43
C PHE A 692 -18.59 -16.29 -10.90
N GLY A 693 -18.45 -17.62 -10.92
CA GLY A 693 -19.48 -18.51 -10.37
C GLY A 693 -19.47 -18.61 -8.85
N ARG A 694 -18.28 -18.46 -8.22
CA ARG A 694 -18.09 -18.51 -6.76
C ARG A 694 -16.95 -17.61 -6.30
N VAL A 695 -16.98 -17.26 -5.02
CA VAL A 695 -15.94 -16.47 -4.35
C VAL A 695 -15.42 -17.21 -3.12
N THR A 696 -14.10 -17.19 -2.91
CA THR A 696 -13.48 -17.82 -1.73
C THR A 696 -13.19 -16.75 -0.68
N LEU A 697 -13.66 -16.97 0.56
CA LEU A 697 -13.38 -16.03 1.66
C LEU A 697 -11.91 -16.07 2.07
N SER A 698 -11.39 -14.94 2.52
CA SER A 698 -9.99 -14.82 2.94
C SER A 698 -9.69 -15.67 4.19
N PRO A 699 -8.56 -16.42 4.24
CA PRO A 699 -8.17 -17.21 5.40
C PRO A 699 -7.75 -16.36 6.62
N GLU A 700 -7.57 -15.05 6.44
CA GLU A 700 -7.32 -14.13 7.57
C GLU A 700 -8.60 -13.57 8.22
N ASP A 701 -9.78 -13.98 7.76
CA ASP A 701 -11.04 -13.44 8.26
C ASP A 701 -11.35 -13.88 9.70
N SER A 702 -12.25 -13.13 10.34
CA SER A 702 -12.78 -13.38 11.67
C SER A 702 -14.18 -13.95 11.61
N LYS A 703 -14.56 -14.70 12.64
CA LYS A 703 -15.90 -15.29 12.80
C LYS A 703 -17.03 -14.29 12.58
N ASP A 704 -16.98 -13.13 13.23
CA ASP A 704 -18.06 -12.14 13.19
C ASP A 704 -18.26 -11.54 11.80
N ASN A 705 -17.16 -11.35 11.06
CA ASN A 705 -17.23 -10.83 9.70
C ASN A 705 -17.70 -11.91 8.72
N MET A 706 -17.18 -13.14 8.83
CA MET A 706 -17.67 -14.28 8.06
C MET A 706 -19.18 -14.48 8.25
N ALA A 707 -19.68 -14.40 9.48
CA ALA A 707 -21.11 -14.55 9.77
C ALA A 707 -21.98 -13.48 9.09
N ARG A 708 -21.46 -12.28 8.86
CA ARG A 708 -22.17 -11.22 8.11
C ARG A 708 -22.23 -11.53 6.62
N ILE A 709 -21.12 -11.98 6.05
CA ILE A 709 -21.02 -12.32 4.62
C ILE A 709 -21.87 -13.55 4.32
N LEU A 710 -21.65 -14.65 5.05
CA LEU A 710 -22.27 -15.95 4.81
C LEU A 710 -23.80 -15.93 4.95
N ARG A 711 -24.35 -15.03 5.78
CA ARG A 711 -25.80 -14.87 5.94
C ARG A 711 -26.53 -14.57 4.62
N GLN A 712 -25.85 -13.92 3.67
CA GLN A 712 -26.43 -13.51 2.39
C GLN A 712 -25.70 -14.10 1.19
N CYS A 713 -24.39 -14.29 1.28
CA CYS A 713 -23.52 -14.77 0.21
C CYS A 713 -23.16 -16.26 0.36
N GLY A 714 -23.75 -16.98 1.33
CA GLY A 714 -23.38 -18.35 1.68
C GLY A 714 -23.38 -19.34 0.52
N ASP A 715 -24.35 -19.23 -0.38
CA ASP A 715 -24.50 -20.11 -1.54
C ASP A 715 -23.44 -19.87 -2.63
N ALA A 716 -22.81 -18.69 -2.66
CA ALA A 716 -21.74 -18.34 -3.59
C ALA A 716 -20.34 -18.38 -2.95
N ALA A 717 -20.28 -18.47 -1.62
CA ALA A 717 -19.05 -18.37 -0.84
C ALA A 717 -18.44 -19.74 -0.51
N VAL A 718 -17.15 -19.88 -0.78
CA VAL A 718 -16.33 -21.02 -0.36
C VAL A 718 -15.55 -20.64 0.91
N VAL A 719 -15.68 -21.47 1.95
CA VAL A 719 -14.92 -21.35 3.20
C VAL A 719 -13.78 -22.36 3.20
N VAL A 720 -12.55 -21.88 3.33
CA VAL A 720 -11.38 -22.73 3.48
C VAL A 720 -11.33 -23.29 4.90
N VAL A 721 -11.52 -24.60 5.03
CA VAL A 721 -11.54 -25.30 6.33
C VAL A 721 -10.15 -25.73 6.74
N TYR A 722 -9.28 -26.02 5.79
CA TYR A 722 -7.89 -26.42 6.05
C TYR A 722 -6.97 -25.82 4.99
N GLN A 723 -5.85 -25.24 5.43
CA GLN A 723 -4.83 -24.69 4.53
C GLN A 723 -3.49 -24.52 5.26
N ASP A 724 -2.38 -24.60 4.51
CA ASP A 724 -1.14 -23.90 4.86
C ASP A 724 -1.12 -22.53 4.17
N PRO A 725 -1.76 -21.49 4.74
CA PRO A 725 -1.80 -20.19 4.09
C PRO A 725 -0.38 -19.67 3.93
N PRO A 726 0.02 -19.21 2.72
CA PRO A 726 1.27 -18.48 2.55
C PRO A 726 1.31 -17.29 3.50
N LEU A 727 2.24 -17.32 4.45
CA LEU A 727 2.54 -16.17 5.30
C LEU A 727 3.11 -15.05 4.44
N PHE A 728 3.92 -15.40 3.45
CA PHE A 728 4.32 -14.52 2.34
C PHE A 728 4.82 -15.33 1.13
N ILE A 729 4.83 -14.67 -0.02
CA ILE A 729 5.33 -15.17 -1.32
C ILE A 729 6.36 -14.16 -1.82
N SER A 730 7.55 -14.61 -2.19
CA SER A 730 8.68 -13.74 -2.55
C SER A 730 9.49 -14.25 -3.73
N ASP A 731 10.05 -13.32 -4.51
CA ASP A 731 11.10 -13.60 -5.51
C ASP A 731 12.52 -13.62 -4.90
N ALA A 732 12.65 -13.31 -3.60
CA ALA A 732 13.90 -13.47 -2.88
C ALA A 732 14.02 -14.90 -2.36
N CYS A 733 15.12 -15.57 -2.71
CA CYS A 733 15.40 -16.94 -2.28
C CYS A 733 16.03 -16.94 -0.89
N VAL A 734 15.30 -17.39 0.14
CA VAL A 734 15.82 -17.41 1.52
C VAL A 734 17.05 -18.31 1.67
N GLU A 735 17.10 -19.44 0.96
CA GLU A 735 18.26 -20.35 1.01
C GLU A 735 19.53 -19.67 0.50
N ALA A 736 19.41 -18.81 -0.51
CA ALA A 736 20.54 -18.07 -1.05
C ALA A 736 20.98 -16.95 -0.10
N VAL A 737 20.03 -16.36 0.65
CA VAL A 737 20.34 -15.40 1.72
C VAL A 737 21.05 -16.07 2.89
N ILE A 738 20.59 -17.25 3.32
CA ILE A 738 21.16 -18.00 4.46
C ILE A 738 22.54 -18.58 4.12
N SER A 739 22.74 -19.08 2.89
CA SER A 739 24.01 -19.68 2.46
C SER A 739 25.00 -18.68 1.85
N GLY A 740 24.54 -17.47 1.49
CA GLY A 740 25.33 -16.44 0.81
C GLY A 740 25.58 -16.71 -0.68
N ARG A 741 25.09 -17.83 -1.23
CA ARG A 741 25.25 -18.21 -2.65
C ARG A 741 24.03 -18.93 -3.19
N CYS A 742 23.84 -18.93 -4.51
CA CYS A 742 22.83 -19.75 -5.17
C CYS A 742 23.52 -20.88 -5.94
N GLU A 743 23.10 -22.12 -5.71
CA GLU A 743 23.66 -23.32 -6.36
C GLU A 743 22.99 -23.62 -7.71
N GLY A 744 22.02 -22.80 -8.12
CA GLY A 744 21.31 -22.91 -9.39
C GLY A 744 19.89 -23.47 -9.24
N PRO A 745 19.07 -23.39 -10.30
CA PRO A 745 17.68 -23.85 -10.27
C PRO A 745 17.54 -25.38 -10.22
N ASP A 746 18.53 -26.12 -10.72
CA ASP A 746 18.51 -27.60 -10.78
C ASP A 746 18.82 -28.24 -9.42
N GLU A 747 19.61 -27.56 -8.59
CA GLU A 747 19.93 -27.94 -7.20
C GLU A 747 18.89 -27.42 -6.18
N CYS A 748 17.79 -26.83 -6.65
CA CYS A 748 16.77 -26.24 -5.79
C CYS A 748 15.96 -27.34 -5.09
N SER A 749 16.20 -27.55 -3.79
CA SER A 749 15.42 -28.49 -3.00
C SER A 749 13.97 -28.06 -2.82
N ASP A 750 13.05 -29.02 -2.89
CA ASP A 750 11.64 -28.88 -2.49
C ASP A 750 11.40 -29.17 -1.00
N SER A 751 12.46 -29.46 -0.23
CA SER A 751 12.39 -29.61 1.22
C SER A 751 12.23 -28.24 1.88
N GLY A 752 11.20 -28.08 2.73
CA GLY A 752 11.04 -26.86 3.51
C GLY A 752 12.08 -26.78 4.62
N ARG A 753 12.70 -25.61 4.80
CA ARG A 753 13.57 -25.32 5.94
C ARG A 753 12.76 -24.70 7.07
N ARG A 754 12.92 -25.21 8.29
CA ARG A 754 12.29 -24.62 9.46
C ARG A 754 13.08 -23.42 9.98
N LEU A 755 12.34 -22.38 10.35
CA LEU A 755 12.86 -21.12 10.85
C LEU A 755 12.04 -20.71 12.08
N THR A 756 12.72 -20.48 13.20
CA THR A 756 12.11 -19.98 14.43
C THR A 756 12.54 -18.56 14.70
N SER A 757 11.60 -17.64 14.84
CA SER A 757 11.87 -16.24 15.16
C SER A 757 12.24 -16.07 16.64
N ALA A 758 13.02 -15.04 16.98
CA ALA A 758 13.39 -14.74 18.37
C ALA A 758 12.17 -14.42 19.25
N SER A 759 11.08 -13.96 18.66
CA SER A 759 9.80 -13.77 19.34
C SER A 759 8.82 -14.95 19.22
N GLY A 760 9.34 -16.15 18.91
CA GLY A 760 8.68 -17.46 19.08
C GLY A 760 7.81 -17.92 17.91
N GLU A 761 7.88 -17.26 16.76
CA GLU A 761 7.11 -17.66 15.58
C GLU A 761 7.83 -18.78 14.83
N ASP A 762 7.12 -19.81 14.44
CA ASP A 762 7.68 -21.00 13.80
C ASP A 762 7.11 -21.17 12.39
N ALA A 763 7.99 -21.20 11.40
CA ALA A 763 7.65 -21.18 9.99
C ALA A 763 8.49 -22.18 9.19
N LEU A 764 7.95 -22.60 8.05
CA LEU A 764 8.62 -23.43 7.07
C LEU A 764 8.79 -22.64 5.77
N ALA A 765 10.03 -22.48 5.33
CA ALA A 765 10.37 -21.81 4.09
C ALA A 765 10.65 -22.82 2.98
N TYR A 766 9.85 -22.78 1.92
CA TYR A 766 9.97 -23.64 0.76
C TYR A 766 10.60 -22.85 -0.40
N PRO A 767 11.77 -23.27 -0.90
CA PRO A 767 12.32 -22.76 -2.14
C PRO A 767 11.34 -23.02 -3.30
N ARG A 768 11.17 -22.04 -4.19
CA ARG A 768 10.29 -22.13 -5.37
C ARG A 768 10.99 -21.60 -6.60
N ARG A 769 12.05 -22.32 -7.04
CA ARG A 769 12.87 -22.03 -8.22
C ARG A 769 13.20 -20.54 -8.36
N CYS A 770 14.20 -20.10 -7.60
CA CYS A 770 14.65 -18.70 -7.54
C CYS A 770 13.69 -17.73 -6.83
N GLY A 771 12.80 -18.24 -5.97
CA GLY A 771 11.94 -17.52 -5.05
C GLY A 771 11.67 -18.33 -3.77
N THR A 772 10.81 -17.86 -2.88
CA THR A 772 10.46 -18.55 -1.62
C THR A 772 9.00 -18.33 -1.25
N VAL A 773 8.36 -19.39 -0.78
CA VAL A 773 7.06 -19.33 -0.10
C VAL A 773 7.27 -19.76 1.34
N VAL A 774 6.76 -18.98 2.29
CA VAL A 774 6.82 -19.32 3.71
C VAL A 774 5.42 -19.61 4.23
N VAL A 775 5.27 -20.73 4.93
CA VAL A 775 4.03 -21.13 5.60
C VAL A 775 4.28 -21.31 7.09
N GLY A 776 3.22 -21.31 7.91
CA GLY A 776 3.35 -21.61 9.34
C GLY A 776 3.73 -23.06 9.58
N ALA A 777 4.48 -23.34 10.65
CA ALA A 777 4.79 -24.72 11.05
C ALA A 777 3.54 -25.53 11.42
N ARG A 778 2.46 -24.86 11.82
CA ARG A 778 1.12 -25.43 12.00
C ARG A 778 0.16 -24.87 10.94
N PRO A 779 -0.69 -25.71 10.32
CA PRO A 779 -1.70 -25.26 9.37
C PRO A 779 -2.85 -24.50 10.04
N LEU A 780 -3.57 -23.72 9.25
CA LEU A 780 -4.90 -23.21 9.58
C LEU A 780 -5.91 -24.35 9.48
N CYS A 781 -6.74 -24.56 10.52
CA CYS A 781 -7.83 -25.53 10.45
C CYS A 781 -9.06 -25.07 11.25
N LEU A 782 -10.22 -25.16 10.60
CA LEU A 782 -11.55 -24.84 11.14
C LEU A 782 -12.49 -26.06 11.13
N ALA A 783 -11.96 -27.28 11.01
CA ALA A 783 -12.76 -28.50 10.95
C ALA A 783 -13.73 -28.67 12.14
N GLY A 784 -13.28 -28.33 13.35
CA GLY A 784 -14.13 -28.32 14.55
C GLY A 784 -15.22 -27.24 14.57
N ARG A 785 -15.24 -26.34 13.58
CA ARG A 785 -16.18 -25.22 13.44
C ARG A 785 -17.16 -25.39 12.28
N VAL A 786 -17.09 -26.47 11.50
CA VAL A 786 -17.96 -26.70 10.33
C VAL A 786 -19.45 -26.52 10.66
N ARG A 787 -19.95 -27.16 11.73
CA ARG A 787 -21.35 -27.00 12.18
C ARG A 787 -21.74 -25.59 12.60
N GLU A 788 -20.78 -24.80 13.04
CA GLU A 788 -21.00 -23.39 13.34
C GLU A 788 -21.06 -22.56 12.05
N LEU A 789 -20.15 -22.82 11.11
CA LEU A 789 -20.10 -22.18 9.80
C LEU A 789 -21.38 -22.47 8.98
N GLU A 790 -21.90 -23.70 9.03
CA GLU A 790 -23.17 -24.08 8.39
C GLU A 790 -24.35 -23.24 8.91
N ARG A 791 -24.42 -23.05 10.24
CA ARG A 791 -25.43 -22.18 10.88
C ARG A 791 -25.26 -20.71 10.51
N MET A 792 -24.04 -20.28 10.17
CA MET A 792 -23.79 -18.94 9.64
C MET A 792 -24.19 -18.79 8.16
N GLY A 793 -24.47 -19.88 7.46
CA GLY A 793 -24.87 -19.91 6.05
C GLY A 793 -23.83 -20.51 5.10
N ALA A 794 -22.69 -21.01 5.58
CA ALA A 794 -21.73 -21.68 4.70
C ALA A 794 -22.32 -22.96 4.09
N ARG A 795 -22.07 -23.17 2.79
CA ARG A 795 -22.48 -24.37 2.04
C ARG A 795 -21.34 -25.08 1.33
N HIS A 796 -20.26 -24.35 1.05
CA HIS A 796 -19.11 -24.87 0.31
C HIS A 796 -17.86 -24.80 1.17
N PHE A 797 -17.28 -25.96 1.45
CA PHE A 797 -16.04 -26.09 2.22
C PHE A 797 -14.89 -26.54 1.32
N ARG A 798 -13.69 -26.08 1.64
CA ARG A 798 -12.47 -26.49 0.93
C ARG A 798 -11.40 -27.01 1.88
N VAL A 799 -10.83 -28.15 1.54
CA VAL A 799 -9.53 -28.62 2.06
C VAL A 799 -8.49 -28.25 1.02
N ASP A 800 -7.58 -27.35 1.36
CA ASP A 800 -6.53 -26.83 0.49
C ASP A 800 -5.17 -27.34 0.97
N LEU A 801 -4.55 -28.22 0.19
CA LEU A 801 -3.28 -28.87 0.49
C LEU A 801 -2.13 -28.32 -0.35
N ALA A 802 -2.24 -27.08 -0.83
CA ALA A 802 -1.17 -26.43 -1.55
C ALA A 802 -0.02 -25.99 -0.63
N TRP A 803 1.14 -25.72 -1.25
CA TRP A 803 2.33 -25.06 -0.68
C TRP A 803 3.20 -25.93 0.21
N ARG A 804 2.64 -26.72 1.14
CA ARG A 804 3.39 -27.64 2.00
C ARG A 804 3.61 -28.99 1.31
N ARG A 805 4.71 -29.68 1.66
CA ARG A 805 4.92 -31.09 1.31
C ARG A 805 4.25 -32.01 2.32
N TYR A 806 3.35 -32.87 1.84
CA TYR A 806 2.64 -33.89 2.60
C TYR A 806 3.03 -35.30 2.16
N SER A 807 2.94 -36.28 3.06
CA SER A 807 2.89 -37.68 2.65
C SER A 807 1.50 -38.02 2.10
N PRO A 808 1.34 -39.02 1.23
CA PRO A 808 0.03 -39.51 0.80
C PRO A 808 -0.91 -39.91 1.95
N GLU A 809 -0.36 -40.48 3.02
CA GLU A 809 -1.12 -40.84 4.22
C GLU A 809 -1.68 -39.59 4.93
N ASP A 810 -0.86 -38.54 5.06
CA ASP A 810 -1.30 -37.26 5.62
C ASP A 810 -2.44 -36.67 4.78
N VAL A 811 -2.34 -36.69 3.46
CA VAL A 811 -3.38 -36.16 2.54
C VAL A 811 -4.74 -36.82 2.82
N ALA A 812 -4.79 -38.15 2.79
CA ALA A 812 -6.02 -38.90 3.03
C ALA A 812 -6.53 -38.75 4.47
N GLY A 813 -5.63 -38.68 5.45
CA GLY A 813 -5.95 -38.45 6.86
C GLY A 813 -6.54 -37.06 7.10
N ILE A 814 -5.97 -36.02 6.50
CA ILE A 814 -6.46 -34.63 6.60
C ILE A 814 -7.83 -34.52 5.94
N TRP A 815 -8.01 -35.06 4.74
CA TRP A 815 -9.29 -35.05 4.04
C TRP A 815 -10.42 -35.63 4.90
N ARG A 816 -10.22 -36.86 5.41
CA ARG A 816 -11.20 -37.54 6.28
C ARG A 816 -11.40 -36.78 7.58
N GLY A 817 -10.31 -36.38 8.23
CA GLY A 817 -10.33 -35.66 9.50
C GLY A 817 -11.07 -34.32 9.42
N CYS A 818 -10.89 -33.55 8.34
CA CYS A 818 -11.60 -32.28 8.15
C CYS A 818 -13.12 -32.47 8.04
N ARG A 819 -13.55 -33.46 7.25
CA ARG A 819 -14.98 -33.79 7.08
C ARG A 819 -15.64 -34.31 8.36
N THR A 820 -14.89 -35.01 9.21
CA THR A 820 -15.39 -35.53 10.48
C THR A 820 -15.16 -34.59 11.67
N GLY A 821 -14.58 -33.40 11.45
CA GLY A 821 -14.26 -32.43 12.51
C GLY A 821 -13.09 -32.82 13.43
N ARG A 822 -12.24 -33.77 13.02
CA ARG A 822 -11.12 -34.34 13.78
C ARG A 822 -9.85 -34.43 12.92
N PRO A 823 -9.20 -33.30 12.57
CA PRO A 823 -8.00 -33.31 11.74
C PRO A 823 -6.83 -34.01 12.46
N PRO A 824 -5.94 -34.73 11.76
CA PRO A 824 -4.94 -35.61 12.36
C PRO A 824 -3.69 -34.89 12.92
N MET A 825 -3.57 -33.57 12.73
CA MET A 825 -2.37 -32.80 13.08
C MET A 825 -2.68 -31.63 14.01
N LYS A 826 -1.66 -31.11 14.70
CA LYS A 826 -1.79 -29.85 15.46
C LYS A 826 -1.99 -28.68 14.50
N PHE A 827 -2.93 -27.79 14.82
CA PHE A 827 -3.31 -26.65 13.97
C PHE A 827 -3.48 -25.36 14.79
N HIS A 828 -3.80 -24.27 14.10
CA HIS A 828 -4.34 -23.04 14.69
C HIS A 828 -5.63 -22.62 13.99
N GLU A 829 -6.47 -21.81 14.65
CA GLU A 829 -7.71 -21.26 14.06
C GLU A 829 -7.52 -19.84 13.47
N GLY A 830 -6.28 -19.34 13.46
CA GLY A 830 -5.95 -18.03 12.87
C GLY A 830 -6.66 -16.89 13.59
N ASN A 831 -7.39 -16.06 12.84
CA ASN A 831 -8.15 -14.93 13.37
C ASN A 831 -9.59 -15.26 13.74
N TYR A 832 -10.04 -16.51 13.55
CA TYR A 832 -11.45 -16.88 13.68
C TYR A 832 -12.06 -16.39 15.01
N ASN A 833 -11.47 -16.78 16.14
CA ASN A 833 -11.91 -16.34 17.48
C ASN A 833 -11.17 -15.09 18.00
N ARG A 834 -9.96 -14.82 17.50
CA ARG A 834 -9.15 -13.68 17.95
C ARG A 834 -9.67 -12.33 17.44
N GLY A 835 -10.38 -12.34 16.30
CA GLY A 835 -10.72 -11.14 15.57
C GLY A 835 -9.62 -10.68 14.62
N LEU A 836 -10.00 -9.79 13.69
CA LEU A 836 -9.12 -9.20 12.68
C LEU A 836 -8.98 -7.70 12.95
N LEU A 837 -7.77 -7.25 13.29
CA LEU A 837 -7.44 -5.84 13.54
C LEU A 837 -6.97 -5.14 12.25
#